data_AF-A0A7C3SQ71-F1
#
_entry.id   AF-A0A7C3SQ71-F1
#
_cell.length_a   1.000
_cell.length_b   1.000
_cell.length_c   1.000
_cell.angle_alpha   90.00
_cell.angle_beta   90.00
_cell.angle_gamma   90.00
#
_symmetry.space_group_name_H-M   'P 1'
#
loop_
_entity.id
_entity.type
_entity.pdbx_description
1 polymer ?
#
loop_
_entity_poly.entity_id
_entity_poly.type
_entity_poly.pdbx_seq_one_letter_code
_entity_poly.pdbx_strand_id
1 'polypeptide(L)'
;MLMEKKFSSESSLLNKIKDLFNTLKAPGSNYLHFTALSLILLLAAIVRLLPLRWGFFISEFDPYQQYRMAEYIVNNGFKAWFNWHDNMSWYPWGRDIPTTNYPGVSFTAALLYMFLQDLGVSITLYQLCVIFPVVMGVATCLAAYLLGREWGKSIGLLSALFLAFSTSHITRTSLGFFDDETIGIFTMLLFFMFYLKALSNSRSLRASIIYALLAGLSLSYIGMGWGAFRYPASLIALFTLMLVLVKHYSTRLLIVYAITYSVFFLIALQLPKLGYSFITEWSTLALILILLLLIGYEAFNRVTSFRGKLLVTSTFIACLVLGIVILWSRGLIAPLAGKFAAIVNPLTRAEMPLVESVAEHRPGTWSSFFYEFGALLILGLFGFFFSLQKRRINDLFLILFGLSSVYFAGSFVRLTIILAPALSILSSIGIVELAKPSLDILRERIIFPKKKIKFESRVTREFGVAILLILLIIITPTLYYASSSAYAPTTIATSSIPTAPSGEDAYKYQDWLQALIWMKENLPNDAVVFSWWDYGYWITAIADKHSMADNGTLNFTQIALIARTFLSNETEAIPTLKSYNVTHIAIFVTWVRGQSGVQYYGYGEDNKWYWMARIGNGTSYDGKTVHFYEKRDVQEVKYYRVITLNNQVIANETIADRNGINDHTILGKLIVMGINPSQASSDYFKLVYASQPNRFVFIYEVNYPALSELTLSLSKSEALYGETINLYGRLTSKGEGLSDKLVTLEYSKDGGLTWEDIGTSLTTVDGSYIYNWVPGSGVYLIRSRWDGEAGKYTKAFSQTLPLTISNASLSLNVSLTPSSLKIGENVKIEVSSLIQGNVTIQYSLDEVNWFNLTKGKLEQNIFKTVWKPEKPGTYYIKALLITNEGLTISSEIKTLIVKTD
;
A
#
# COMPACT_ATOMS: atom_id res chain seq x y z
N MET A 1 33.00 -69.83 -27.35
CA MET A 1 33.95 -68.97 -26.62
C MET A 1 33.57 -67.46 -26.54
N LEU A 2 32.50 -66.98 -27.20
CA LEU A 2 32.00 -65.60 -27.05
C LEU A 2 30.70 -65.47 -26.23
N MET A 3 30.04 -66.56 -25.85
CA MET A 3 28.85 -66.53 -24.98
C MET A 3 29.14 -66.68 -23.47
N GLU A 4 30.30 -67.24 -23.07
CA GLU A 4 30.65 -67.39 -21.65
C GLU A 4 31.20 -66.11 -20.98
N LYS A 5 31.65 -65.12 -21.77
CA LYS A 5 32.19 -63.86 -21.23
C LYS A 5 31.13 -62.83 -20.83
N LYS A 6 29.86 -63.02 -21.22
CA LYS A 6 28.77 -62.07 -20.89
C LYS A 6 28.16 -62.34 -19.51
N PHE A 7 28.06 -63.61 -19.11
CA PHE A 7 27.50 -64.04 -17.82
C PHE A 7 28.41 -63.78 -16.61
N SER A 8 29.73 -63.62 -16.77
CA SER A 8 30.62 -63.26 -15.66
C SER A 8 30.64 -61.76 -15.33
N SER A 9 30.18 -60.90 -16.25
CA SER A 9 30.13 -59.45 -16.03
C SER A 9 28.91 -59.00 -15.22
N GLU A 10 27.75 -59.64 -15.44
CA GLU A 10 26.52 -59.39 -14.70
C GLU A 10 26.60 -59.87 -13.24
N SER A 11 27.27 -60.99 -12.98
CA SER A 11 27.51 -61.48 -11.61
C SER A 11 28.47 -60.57 -10.83
N SER A 12 29.44 -59.91 -11.50
CA SER A 12 30.33 -58.93 -10.87
C SER A 12 29.60 -57.62 -10.52
N LEU A 13 28.61 -57.22 -11.34
CA LEU A 13 27.82 -56.01 -11.13
C LEU A 13 26.75 -56.23 -10.06
N LEU A 14 26.10 -57.40 -10.05
CA LEU A 14 25.20 -57.84 -8.98
C LEU A 14 25.92 -58.06 -7.65
N ASN A 15 27.18 -58.54 -7.66
CA ASN A 15 27.99 -58.64 -6.45
C ASN A 15 28.50 -57.27 -5.97
N LYS A 16 28.83 -56.33 -6.87
CA LYS A 16 29.12 -54.94 -6.51
C LYS A 16 27.89 -54.19 -5.99
N ILE A 17 26.71 -54.47 -6.53
CA ILE A 17 25.42 -53.96 -6.01
C ILE A 17 25.11 -54.62 -4.66
N LYS A 18 25.33 -55.93 -4.49
CA LYS A 18 25.21 -56.60 -3.18
C LYS A 18 26.21 -56.09 -2.16
N ASP A 19 27.43 -55.74 -2.55
CA ASP A 19 28.42 -55.12 -1.69
C ASP A 19 28.10 -53.64 -1.41
N LEU A 20 27.45 -52.93 -2.35
CA LEU A 20 26.86 -51.60 -2.11
C LEU A 20 25.67 -51.70 -1.13
N PHE A 21 24.85 -52.74 -1.23
CA PHE A 21 23.74 -53.02 -0.31
C PHE A 21 24.21 -53.60 1.04
N ASN A 22 25.33 -54.32 1.08
CA ASN A 22 25.95 -54.81 2.31
C ASN A 22 26.81 -53.72 2.99
N THR A 23 27.34 -52.74 2.26
CA THR A 23 27.91 -51.51 2.86
C THR A 23 26.82 -50.56 3.35
N LEU A 24 25.60 -50.64 2.80
CA LEU A 24 24.40 -50.05 3.37
C LEU A 24 23.90 -50.76 4.63
N LYS A 25 24.33 -52.00 4.94
CA LYS A 25 24.17 -52.63 6.27
C LYS A 25 25.09 -51.97 7.30
N ALA A 26 24.82 -50.69 7.53
CA ALA A 26 25.32 -49.99 8.68
C ALA A 26 24.66 -50.54 9.96
N PRO A 27 25.35 -50.51 11.12
CA PRO A 27 24.77 -50.98 12.39
C PRO A 27 23.40 -50.32 12.62
N GLY A 28 22.41 -51.05 13.16
CA GLY A 28 20.99 -50.64 13.23
C GLY A 28 20.71 -49.20 13.70
N SER A 29 21.62 -48.59 14.47
CA SER A 29 21.60 -47.18 14.84
C SER A 29 21.68 -46.18 13.67
N ASN A 30 22.36 -46.51 12.57
CA ASN A 30 22.47 -45.63 11.41
C ASN A 30 21.20 -45.65 10.55
N TYR A 31 20.51 -46.79 10.47
CA TYR A 31 19.20 -46.88 9.80
C TYR A 31 18.14 -46.06 10.54
N LEU A 32 18.03 -46.20 11.86
CA LEU A 32 17.10 -45.42 12.67
C LEU A 32 17.35 -43.90 12.58
N HIS A 33 18.63 -43.52 12.49
CA HIS A 33 19.00 -42.12 12.30
C HIS A 33 18.59 -41.59 10.92
N PHE A 34 18.80 -42.38 9.87
CA PHE A 34 18.40 -42.01 8.50
C PHE A 34 16.87 -41.96 8.35
N THR A 35 16.15 -42.94 8.88
CA THR A 35 14.68 -42.96 8.84
C THR A 35 14.08 -41.78 9.61
N ALA A 36 14.62 -41.46 10.79
CA ALA A 36 14.19 -40.29 11.57
C ALA A 36 14.42 -38.98 10.79
N LEU A 37 15.58 -38.80 10.17
CA LEU A 37 15.85 -37.63 9.35
C LEU A 37 14.89 -37.55 8.15
N SER A 38 14.69 -38.64 7.42
CA SER A 38 13.76 -38.69 6.29
C SER A 38 12.32 -38.36 6.71
N LEU A 39 11.88 -38.84 7.88
CA LEU A 39 10.56 -38.52 8.43
C LEU A 39 10.45 -37.02 8.78
N ILE A 40 11.50 -36.43 9.38
CA ILE A 40 11.53 -34.99 9.68
C ILE A 40 11.44 -34.16 8.40
N LEU A 41 12.17 -34.54 7.34
CA LEU A 41 12.14 -33.84 6.07
C LEU A 41 10.77 -33.99 5.38
N LEU A 42 10.14 -35.17 5.46
CA LEU A 42 8.79 -35.40 4.98
C LEU A 42 7.77 -34.53 5.73
N LEU A 43 7.85 -34.46 7.06
CA LEU A 43 7.01 -33.59 7.87
C LEU A 43 7.23 -32.11 7.52
N ALA A 44 8.48 -31.70 7.31
CA ALA A 44 8.80 -30.34 6.89
C ALA A 44 8.13 -29.97 5.56
N ALA A 45 8.05 -30.92 4.62
CA ALA A 45 7.36 -30.75 3.34
C ALA A 45 5.84 -30.68 3.54
N ILE A 46 5.25 -31.63 4.27
CA ILE A 46 3.79 -31.71 4.50
C ILE A 46 3.28 -30.42 5.15
N VAL A 47 3.95 -29.93 6.18
CA VAL A 47 3.55 -28.70 6.89
C VAL A 47 3.55 -27.49 5.95
N ARG A 48 4.54 -27.38 5.06
CA ARG A 48 4.64 -26.27 4.09
C ARG A 48 3.65 -26.37 2.93
N LEU A 49 3.11 -27.55 2.68
CA LEU A 49 2.08 -27.83 1.66
C LEU A 49 0.66 -27.61 2.18
N LEU A 50 0.45 -27.38 3.48
CA LEU A 50 -0.87 -27.11 4.05
C LEU A 50 -1.66 -25.98 3.36
N PRO A 51 -1.03 -24.89 2.87
CA PRO A 51 -1.75 -23.84 2.14
C PRO A 51 -2.38 -24.27 0.82
N LEU A 52 -2.05 -25.47 0.28
CA LEU A 52 -2.66 -26.01 -0.94
C LEU A 52 -4.19 -25.98 -0.92
N ARG A 53 -4.80 -26.06 0.26
CA ARG A 53 -6.26 -26.02 0.43
C ARG A 53 -6.89 -24.70 -0.01
N TRP A 54 -6.14 -23.61 0.01
CA TRP A 54 -6.60 -22.27 -0.38
C TRP A 54 -6.39 -21.95 -1.85
N GLY A 55 -5.82 -22.90 -2.60
CA GLY A 55 -5.48 -22.75 -4.00
C GLY A 55 -3.98 -22.65 -4.22
N PHE A 56 -3.62 -22.63 -5.49
CA PHE A 56 -2.24 -22.74 -5.94
C PHE A 56 -1.73 -21.39 -6.41
N PHE A 57 -1.45 -20.51 -5.45
CA PHE A 57 -1.09 -19.12 -5.72
C PHE A 57 0.26 -18.74 -5.12
N ILE A 58 0.92 -17.77 -5.74
CA ILE A 58 2.01 -17.02 -5.10
C ILE A 58 1.41 -16.20 -3.95
N SER A 59 2.09 -16.20 -2.80
CA SER A 59 1.65 -15.48 -1.60
C SER A 59 2.38 -14.15 -1.48
N GLU A 60 1.81 -13.21 -0.71
CA GLU A 60 2.34 -11.86 -0.49
C GLU A 60 2.49 -11.00 -1.76
N PHE A 61 3.02 -9.80 -1.60
CA PHE A 61 3.24 -8.82 -2.67
C PHE A 61 4.61 -9.00 -3.34
N ASP A 62 5.69 -9.06 -2.54
CA ASP A 62 7.09 -9.09 -3.00
C ASP A 62 7.41 -10.27 -3.96
N PRO A 63 6.91 -11.50 -3.72
CA PRO A 63 7.20 -12.66 -4.59
C PRO A 63 6.76 -12.51 -6.06
N TYR A 64 5.78 -11.66 -6.35
CA TYR A 64 5.34 -11.41 -7.72
C TYR A 64 6.40 -10.71 -8.57
N GLN A 65 7.23 -9.86 -7.95
CA GLN A 65 8.36 -9.24 -8.64
C GLN A 65 9.43 -10.30 -8.99
N GLN A 66 9.70 -11.23 -8.08
CA GLN A 66 10.64 -12.33 -8.31
C GLN A 66 10.17 -13.25 -9.45
N TYR A 67 8.87 -13.54 -9.48
CA TYR A 67 8.23 -14.29 -10.56
C TYR A 67 8.38 -13.58 -11.91
N ARG A 68 8.05 -12.28 -11.98
CA ARG A 68 8.17 -11.49 -13.21
C ARG A 68 9.61 -11.42 -13.71
N MET A 69 10.59 -11.30 -12.81
CA MET A 69 12.01 -11.39 -13.15
C MET A 69 12.39 -12.78 -13.70
N ALA A 70 11.89 -13.86 -13.09
CA ALA A 70 12.13 -15.23 -13.59
C ALA A 70 11.50 -15.46 -14.97
N GLU A 71 10.28 -14.98 -15.19
CA GLU A 71 9.58 -15.04 -16.47
C GLU A 71 10.34 -14.28 -17.56
N TYR A 72 10.82 -13.07 -17.25
CA TYR A 72 11.65 -12.29 -18.17
C TYR A 72 12.94 -13.03 -18.56
N ILE A 73 13.62 -13.69 -17.61
CA ILE A 73 14.84 -14.46 -17.86
C ILE A 73 14.56 -15.69 -18.74
N VAL A 74 13.47 -16.41 -18.50
CA VAL A 74 13.10 -17.58 -19.30
C VAL A 74 12.76 -17.17 -20.74
N ASN A 75 12.07 -16.05 -20.93
CA ASN A 75 11.63 -15.59 -22.25
C ASN A 75 12.75 -14.91 -23.06
N ASN A 76 13.67 -14.17 -22.41
CA ASN A 76 14.68 -13.34 -23.10
C ASN A 76 16.13 -13.82 -22.88
N GLY A 77 16.37 -14.73 -21.95
CA GLY A 77 17.68 -15.24 -21.56
C GLY A 77 18.38 -14.44 -20.44
N PHE A 78 19.35 -15.08 -19.78
CA PHE A 78 20.08 -14.51 -18.63
C PHE A 78 20.81 -13.19 -18.93
N LYS A 79 21.32 -13.02 -20.15
CA LYS A 79 22.04 -11.79 -20.54
C LYS A 79 21.11 -10.58 -20.66
N ALA A 80 19.88 -10.79 -21.11
CA ALA A 80 18.91 -9.71 -21.29
C ALA A 80 18.56 -9.04 -19.96
N TRP A 81 18.53 -9.81 -18.86
CA TRP A 81 18.24 -9.30 -17.52
C TRP A 81 19.17 -8.14 -17.13
N PHE A 82 20.47 -8.21 -17.46
CA PHE A 82 21.45 -7.17 -17.10
C PHE A 82 21.26 -5.83 -17.82
N ASN A 83 20.45 -5.79 -18.88
CA ASN A 83 20.13 -4.57 -19.63
C ASN A 83 18.64 -4.22 -19.54
N TRP A 84 17.89 -4.87 -18.66
CA TRP A 84 16.44 -4.70 -18.60
C TRP A 84 16.07 -3.41 -17.85
N HIS A 85 15.48 -2.49 -18.62
CA HIS A 85 14.75 -1.34 -18.11
C HIS A 85 13.24 -1.63 -18.19
N ASP A 86 12.58 -1.63 -17.04
CA ASP A 86 11.15 -1.91 -16.93
C ASP A 86 10.34 -0.62 -16.95
N ASN A 87 9.64 -0.38 -18.05
CA ASN A 87 8.79 0.80 -18.23
C ASN A 87 7.45 0.72 -17.49
N MET A 88 7.04 -0.47 -17.04
CA MET A 88 5.72 -0.67 -16.41
C MET A 88 5.71 -0.27 -14.94
N SER A 89 6.82 -0.47 -14.24
CA SER A 89 6.97 -0.06 -12.84
C SER A 89 7.52 1.35 -12.76
N TRP A 90 7.07 2.14 -11.77
CA TRP A 90 7.55 3.52 -11.58
C TRP A 90 7.31 4.42 -12.80
N TYR A 91 6.10 4.37 -13.38
CA TYR A 91 5.72 5.23 -14.49
C TYR A 91 5.78 6.73 -14.09
N PRO A 92 6.27 7.64 -14.95
CA PRO A 92 6.77 7.44 -16.32
C PRO A 92 8.28 7.13 -16.44
N TRP A 93 9.03 7.11 -15.33
CA TRP A 93 10.48 7.00 -15.36
C TRP A 93 10.99 5.59 -15.65
N GLY A 94 10.21 4.58 -15.31
CA GLY A 94 10.64 3.19 -15.37
C GLY A 94 11.59 2.79 -14.23
N ARG A 95 12.04 1.53 -14.27
CA ARG A 95 12.91 0.93 -13.25
C ARG A 95 14.02 0.11 -13.90
N ASP A 96 15.27 0.44 -13.58
CA ASP A 96 16.42 -0.41 -13.90
C ASP A 96 16.46 -1.63 -12.98
N ILE A 97 16.10 -2.80 -13.52
CA ILE A 97 16.03 -4.04 -12.73
C ILE A 97 17.39 -4.49 -12.17
N PRO A 98 18.51 -4.42 -12.92
CA PRO A 98 19.82 -4.87 -12.45
C PRO A 98 20.37 -4.14 -11.23
N THR A 99 20.12 -2.83 -11.16
CA THR A 99 20.65 -1.95 -10.10
C THR A 99 19.74 -1.94 -8.88
N THR A 100 18.47 -2.31 -9.03
CA THR A 100 17.46 -2.25 -7.96
C THR A 100 17.17 -3.61 -7.32
N ASN A 101 17.40 -4.73 -8.01
CA ASN A 101 17.07 -6.08 -7.53
C ASN A 101 18.29 -6.99 -7.35
N TYR A 102 18.09 -8.03 -6.54
CA TYR A 102 19.03 -9.13 -6.35
C TYR A 102 18.63 -10.28 -7.30
N PRO A 103 19.52 -10.78 -8.18
CA PRO A 103 19.15 -11.78 -9.19
C PRO A 103 18.98 -13.20 -8.65
N GLY A 104 19.47 -13.50 -7.44
CA GLY A 104 19.71 -14.87 -6.98
C GLY A 104 18.49 -15.78 -6.97
N VAL A 105 17.31 -15.30 -6.53
CA VAL A 105 16.08 -16.12 -6.48
C VAL A 105 15.60 -16.44 -7.90
N SER A 106 15.38 -15.41 -8.71
CA SER A 106 14.87 -15.55 -10.08
C SER A 106 15.82 -16.34 -10.97
N PHE A 107 17.14 -16.18 -10.81
CA PHE A 107 18.13 -16.94 -11.59
C PHE A 107 18.08 -18.42 -11.25
N THR A 108 18.02 -18.75 -9.96
CA THR A 108 17.92 -20.14 -9.51
C THR A 108 16.62 -20.80 -9.96
N ALA A 109 15.50 -20.08 -9.89
CA ALA A 109 14.22 -20.59 -10.37
C ALA A 109 14.20 -20.79 -11.89
N ALA A 110 14.73 -19.84 -12.67
CA ALA A 110 14.84 -19.96 -14.13
C ALA A 110 15.75 -21.12 -14.54
N LEU A 111 16.93 -21.27 -13.89
CA LEU A 111 17.84 -22.39 -14.14
C LEU A 111 17.18 -23.74 -13.82
N LEU A 112 16.47 -23.82 -12.68
CA LEU A 112 15.76 -25.04 -12.30
C LEU A 112 14.62 -25.35 -13.28
N TYR A 113 13.90 -24.33 -13.74
CA TYR A 113 12.83 -24.48 -14.73
C TYR A 113 13.36 -25.04 -16.05
N MET A 114 14.40 -24.42 -16.60
CA MET A 114 15.02 -24.86 -17.86
C MET A 114 15.54 -26.30 -17.73
N PHE A 115 16.21 -26.62 -16.62
CA PHE A 115 16.70 -27.97 -16.36
C PHE A 115 15.57 -29.01 -16.28
N LEU A 116 14.45 -28.68 -15.64
CA LEU A 116 13.29 -29.58 -15.55
C LEU A 116 12.59 -29.77 -16.91
N GLN A 117 12.52 -28.72 -17.73
CA GLN A 117 12.03 -28.82 -19.10
C GLN A 117 12.93 -29.72 -19.97
N ASP A 118 14.25 -29.60 -19.84
CA ASP A 118 15.21 -30.46 -20.54
C ASP A 118 15.08 -31.94 -20.13
N LEU A 119 14.65 -32.22 -18.89
CA LEU A 119 14.32 -33.56 -18.41
C LEU A 119 12.93 -34.07 -18.87
N GLY A 120 12.16 -33.26 -19.60
CA GLY A 120 10.83 -33.61 -20.09
C GLY A 120 9.71 -33.45 -19.06
N VAL A 121 9.91 -32.69 -17.99
CA VAL A 121 8.88 -32.44 -16.96
C VAL A 121 7.97 -31.29 -17.41
N SER A 122 6.71 -31.59 -17.73
CA SER A 122 5.71 -30.62 -18.16
C SER A 122 5.12 -29.82 -16.98
N ILE A 123 5.85 -28.81 -16.48
CA ILE A 123 5.35 -27.85 -15.49
C ILE A 123 5.40 -26.42 -16.03
N THR A 124 4.51 -25.55 -15.59
CA THR A 124 4.62 -24.11 -15.91
C THR A 124 5.61 -23.41 -14.98
N LEU A 125 6.20 -22.30 -15.42
CA LEU A 125 7.12 -21.52 -14.58
C LEU A 125 6.42 -21.03 -13.30
N TYR A 126 5.18 -20.57 -13.42
CA TYR A 126 4.36 -20.17 -12.27
C TYR A 126 4.23 -21.32 -11.28
N GLN A 127 3.98 -22.55 -11.76
CA GLN A 127 3.86 -23.70 -10.87
C GLN A 127 5.15 -24.03 -10.13
N LEU A 128 6.29 -23.93 -10.81
CA LEU A 128 7.59 -24.11 -10.18
C LEU A 128 7.81 -23.05 -9.08
N CYS A 129 7.51 -21.78 -9.36
CA CYS A 129 7.69 -20.70 -8.39
C CYS A 129 6.84 -20.90 -7.13
N VAL A 130 5.63 -21.45 -7.26
CA VAL A 130 4.76 -21.78 -6.12
C VAL A 130 5.33 -22.92 -5.25
N ILE A 131 5.95 -23.95 -5.85
CA ILE A 131 6.53 -25.11 -5.13
C ILE A 131 7.94 -24.83 -4.62
N PHE A 132 8.70 -23.96 -5.28
CA PHE A 132 10.11 -23.67 -4.98
C PHE A 132 10.40 -23.41 -3.48
N PRO A 133 9.61 -22.58 -2.75
CA PRO A 133 9.83 -22.32 -1.33
C PRO A 133 9.76 -23.57 -0.47
N VAL A 134 8.90 -24.54 -0.82
CA VAL A 134 8.74 -25.80 -0.09
C VAL A 134 10.01 -26.63 -0.20
N VAL A 135 10.55 -26.76 -1.41
CA VAL A 135 11.80 -27.48 -1.67
C VAL A 135 12.95 -26.84 -0.91
N MET A 136 13.06 -25.51 -0.97
CA MET A 136 14.09 -24.76 -0.26
C MET A 136 13.91 -24.86 1.26
N GLY A 137 12.70 -24.82 1.79
CA GLY A 137 12.42 -25.00 3.22
C GLY A 137 12.83 -26.36 3.75
N VAL A 138 12.60 -27.44 2.99
CA VAL A 138 13.07 -28.80 3.31
C VAL A 138 14.60 -28.86 3.25
N ALA A 139 15.22 -28.26 2.22
CA ALA A 139 16.66 -28.15 2.11
C ALA A 139 17.29 -27.36 3.28
N THR A 140 16.62 -26.32 3.78
CA THR A 140 17.02 -25.57 4.98
C THR A 140 16.97 -26.43 6.24
N CYS A 141 15.95 -27.27 6.41
CA CYS A 141 15.88 -28.21 7.53
C CYS A 141 17.05 -29.22 7.47
N LEU A 142 17.41 -29.68 6.28
CA LEU A 142 18.60 -30.52 6.08
C LEU A 142 19.89 -29.76 6.42
N ALA A 143 20.04 -28.50 5.98
CA ALA A 143 21.19 -27.66 6.32
C ALA A 143 21.30 -27.44 7.84
N ALA A 144 20.17 -27.24 8.53
CA ALA A 144 20.10 -27.13 9.98
C ALA A 144 20.53 -28.42 10.68
N TYR A 145 20.13 -29.60 10.17
CA TYR A 145 20.65 -30.87 10.65
C TYR A 145 22.18 -30.95 10.51
N LEU A 146 22.71 -30.59 9.34
CA LEU A 146 24.13 -30.66 9.04
C LEU A 146 24.96 -29.72 9.93
N LEU A 147 24.45 -28.52 10.22
CA LEU A 147 25.05 -27.58 11.17
C LEU A 147 24.94 -28.09 12.61
N GLY A 148 23.73 -28.46 13.06
CA GLY A 148 23.48 -28.96 14.42
C GLY A 148 24.25 -30.24 14.77
N ARG A 149 24.59 -31.05 13.76
CA ARG A 149 25.44 -32.25 13.91
C ARG A 149 26.84 -31.93 14.45
N GLU A 150 27.35 -30.71 14.30
CA GLU A 150 28.64 -30.28 14.87
C GLU A 150 28.64 -30.32 16.41
N TRP A 151 27.46 -30.31 17.05
CA TRP A 151 27.31 -30.49 18.50
C TRP A 151 26.93 -31.93 18.89
N GLY A 152 26.36 -32.71 17.97
CA GLY A 152 26.03 -34.12 18.15
C GLY A 152 24.94 -34.60 17.19
N LYS A 153 24.90 -35.90 16.89
CA LYS A 153 23.91 -36.49 15.97
C LYS A 153 22.46 -36.22 16.41
N SER A 154 22.15 -36.41 17.69
CA SER A 154 20.81 -36.16 18.26
C SER A 154 20.42 -34.69 18.23
N ILE A 155 21.39 -33.79 18.49
CA ILE A 155 21.17 -32.34 18.43
C ILE A 155 20.85 -31.93 16.99
N GLY A 156 21.55 -32.50 16.00
CA GLY A 156 21.23 -32.27 14.59
C GLY A 156 19.79 -32.67 14.23
N LEU A 157 19.34 -33.86 14.64
CA LEU A 157 17.96 -34.30 14.34
C LEU A 157 16.91 -33.38 14.97
N LEU A 158 17.08 -33.03 16.25
CA LEU A 158 16.17 -32.12 16.93
C LEU A 158 16.21 -30.71 16.34
N SER A 159 17.38 -30.23 15.89
CA SER A 159 17.51 -28.90 15.27
C SER A 159 16.73 -28.83 13.96
N ALA A 160 16.77 -29.88 13.15
CA ALA A 160 15.97 -29.97 11.93
C ALA A 160 14.47 -30.09 12.24
N LEU A 161 14.08 -30.85 13.28
CA LEU A 161 12.68 -30.97 13.69
C LEU A 161 12.12 -29.63 14.18
N PHE A 162 12.84 -28.90 15.03
CA PHE A 162 12.36 -27.61 15.54
C PHE A 162 12.34 -26.53 14.46
N LEU A 163 13.28 -26.55 13.52
CA LEU A 163 13.23 -25.63 12.38
C LEU A 163 12.12 -25.98 11.38
N ALA A 164 11.80 -27.28 11.23
CA ALA A 164 10.68 -27.74 10.42
C ALA A 164 9.34 -27.22 10.96
N PHE A 165 9.20 -27.17 12.29
CA PHE A 165 8.04 -26.67 13.04
C PHE A 165 8.28 -25.29 13.69
N SER A 166 9.04 -24.41 13.05
CA SER A 166 9.17 -23.03 13.50
C SER A 166 8.22 -22.12 12.72
N THR A 167 7.29 -21.44 13.42
CA THR A 167 6.33 -20.51 12.82
C THR A 167 7.02 -19.45 11.96
N SER A 168 8.07 -18.84 12.49
CA SER A 168 8.85 -17.80 11.81
C SER A 168 9.48 -18.29 10.51
N HIS A 169 9.97 -19.54 10.47
CA HIS A 169 10.55 -20.11 9.26
C HIS A 169 9.48 -20.62 8.28
N ILE A 170 8.38 -21.21 8.77
CA ILE A 170 7.31 -21.74 7.91
C ILE A 170 6.62 -20.62 7.13
N THR A 171 6.26 -19.52 7.78
CA THR A 171 5.55 -18.39 7.13
C THR A 171 6.33 -17.77 5.95
N ARG A 172 7.66 -17.98 5.91
CA ARG A 172 8.57 -17.50 4.85
C ARG A 172 9.11 -18.62 3.95
N THR A 173 8.63 -19.84 4.10
CA THR A 173 9.00 -21.01 3.26
C THR A 173 7.80 -21.89 2.92
N SER A 174 6.59 -21.41 3.17
CA SER A 174 5.33 -22.05 2.82
C SER A 174 5.10 -21.98 1.31
N LEU A 175 4.23 -22.85 0.82
CA LEU A 175 3.78 -22.84 -0.57
C LEU A 175 3.41 -21.42 -1.03
N GLY A 176 3.99 -20.98 -2.14
CA GLY A 176 3.72 -19.66 -2.73
C GLY A 176 4.59 -18.50 -2.24
N PHE A 177 5.31 -18.63 -1.11
CA PHE A 177 6.20 -17.56 -0.60
C PHE A 177 7.53 -17.52 -1.38
N PHE A 178 7.50 -17.11 -2.64
CA PHE A 178 8.65 -17.11 -3.56
C PHE A 178 9.51 -15.84 -3.40
N ASP A 179 10.20 -15.72 -2.25
CA ASP A 179 11.02 -14.54 -1.91
C ASP A 179 12.46 -14.88 -1.49
N ASP A 180 13.27 -13.83 -1.30
CA ASP A 180 14.69 -13.84 -0.96
C ASP A 180 15.03 -14.71 0.28
N GLU A 181 14.17 -14.72 1.30
CA GLU A 181 14.40 -15.46 2.55
C GLU A 181 14.55 -16.97 2.33
N THR A 182 13.89 -17.52 1.30
CA THR A 182 13.86 -18.96 1.01
C THR A 182 15.25 -19.52 0.73
N ILE A 183 16.01 -18.85 -0.14
CA ILE A 183 17.40 -19.20 -0.45
C ILE A 183 18.36 -18.61 0.58
N GLY A 184 17.98 -17.50 1.21
CA GLY A 184 18.79 -16.75 2.17
C GLY A 184 19.14 -17.57 3.40
N ILE A 185 18.15 -18.12 4.11
CA ILE A 185 18.37 -18.90 5.32
C ILE A 185 19.09 -20.22 5.02
N PHE A 186 18.68 -20.92 3.95
CA PHE A 186 19.36 -22.14 3.48
C PHE A 186 20.86 -21.92 3.35
N THR A 187 21.23 -20.90 2.57
CA THR A 187 22.62 -20.61 2.22
C THR A 187 23.39 -20.07 3.43
N MET A 188 22.74 -19.30 4.30
CA MET A 188 23.32 -18.84 5.57
C MET A 188 23.77 -20.01 6.44
N LEU A 189 22.94 -21.05 6.59
CA LEU A 189 23.29 -22.23 7.38
C LEU A 189 24.42 -23.05 6.74
N LEU A 190 24.44 -23.16 5.41
CA LEU A 190 25.55 -23.76 4.69
C LEU A 190 26.86 -22.99 4.88
N PHE A 191 26.80 -21.65 4.79
CA PHE A 191 27.94 -20.78 5.04
C PHE A 191 28.52 -20.99 6.44
N PHE A 192 27.69 -20.98 7.48
CA PHE A 192 28.13 -21.25 8.85
C PHE A 192 28.71 -22.66 9.01
N MET A 193 28.07 -23.67 8.42
CA MET A 193 28.56 -25.04 8.46
C MET A 193 29.92 -25.18 7.78
N PHE A 194 30.09 -24.64 6.57
CA PHE A 194 31.35 -24.72 5.84
C PHE A 194 32.45 -23.94 6.55
N TYR A 195 32.16 -22.75 7.09
CA TYR A 195 33.13 -21.96 7.84
C TYR A 195 33.61 -22.67 9.12
N LEU A 196 32.70 -23.21 9.93
CA LEU A 196 33.07 -23.98 11.12
C LEU A 196 33.86 -25.25 10.78
N LYS A 197 33.50 -25.94 9.68
CA LYS A 197 34.26 -27.09 9.18
C LYS A 197 35.65 -26.70 8.69
N ALA A 198 35.80 -25.53 8.08
CA ALA A 198 37.08 -25.01 7.63
C ALA A 198 38.02 -24.74 8.82
N LEU A 199 37.49 -24.27 9.95
CA LEU A 199 38.23 -24.00 11.18
C LEU A 199 38.56 -25.25 12.01
N SER A 200 37.89 -26.38 11.78
CA SER A 200 38.07 -27.58 12.58
C SER A 200 39.50 -28.14 12.50
N ASN A 201 40.12 -28.36 13.68
CA ASN A 201 41.49 -28.86 13.78
C ASN A 201 41.66 -30.33 13.36
N SER A 202 40.57 -31.10 13.29
CA SER A 202 40.61 -32.52 12.92
C SER A 202 40.80 -32.76 11.42
N ARG A 203 40.77 -31.70 10.60
CA ARG A 203 40.84 -31.79 9.14
C ARG A 203 42.19 -31.30 8.61
N SER A 204 42.59 -31.84 7.46
CA SER A 204 43.80 -31.41 6.75
C SER A 204 43.65 -29.97 6.24
N LEU A 205 44.78 -29.27 6.06
CA LEU A 205 44.78 -27.89 5.57
C LEU A 205 44.12 -27.77 4.18
N ARG A 206 44.32 -28.78 3.30
CA ARG A 206 43.66 -28.83 1.98
C ARG A 206 42.14 -28.87 2.10
N ALA A 207 41.62 -29.69 3.02
CA ALA A 207 40.18 -29.74 3.28
C ALA A 207 39.67 -28.41 3.86
N SER A 208 40.42 -27.78 4.77
CA SER A 208 40.08 -26.44 5.29
C SER A 208 39.97 -25.39 4.19
N ILE A 209 40.89 -25.39 3.22
CA ILE A 209 40.87 -24.48 2.06
C ILE A 209 39.62 -24.72 1.20
N ILE A 210 39.29 -25.98 0.89
CA ILE A 210 38.09 -26.31 0.11
C ILE A 210 36.82 -25.82 0.83
N TYR A 211 36.72 -26.04 2.14
CA TYR A 211 35.58 -25.54 2.91
C TYR A 211 35.54 -24.01 3.00
N ALA A 212 36.69 -23.33 3.05
CA ALA A 212 36.75 -21.87 3.00
C ALA A 212 36.28 -21.33 1.63
N LEU A 213 36.66 -21.98 0.53
CA LEU A 213 36.15 -21.65 -0.80
C LEU A 213 34.63 -21.86 -0.90
N LEU A 214 34.13 -22.99 -0.41
CA LEU A 214 32.69 -23.26 -0.35
C LEU A 214 31.95 -22.25 0.53
N ALA A 215 32.53 -21.85 1.66
CA ALA A 215 31.97 -20.80 2.50
C ALA A 215 31.92 -19.45 1.77
N GLY A 216 32.99 -19.07 1.06
CA GLY A 216 33.02 -17.85 0.25
C GLY A 216 32.00 -17.87 -0.89
N LEU A 217 31.83 -19.00 -1.57
CA LEU A 217 30.81 -19.19 -2.60
C LEU A 217 29.39 -19.14 -2.02
N SER A 218 29.15 -19.78 -0.88
CA SER A 218 27.86 -19.68 -0.18
C SER A 218 27.58 -18.23 0.24
N LEU A 219 28.56 -17.50 0.78
CA LEU A 219 28.41 -16.09 1.14
C LEU A 219 28.14 -15.20 -0.10
N SER A 220 28.74 -15.54 -1.24
CA SER A 220 28.48 -14.85 -2.51
C SER A 220 27.08 -15.11 -3.03
N TYR A 221 26.61 -16.35 -2.96
CA TYR A 221 25.28 -16.74 -3.41
C TYR A 221 24.17 -16.08 -2.57
N ILE A 222 24.33 -16.01 -1.24
CA ILE A 222 23.40 -15.21 -0.41
C ILE A 222 23.52 -13.71 -0.74
N GLY A 223 24.71 -13.19 -1.06
CA GLY A 223 24.88 -11.81 -1.52
C GLY A 223 24.20 -11.49 -2.86
N MET A 224 24.04 -12.49 -3.72
CA MET A 224 23.28 -12.41 -4.97
C MET A 224 21.77 -12.47 -4.74
N GLY A 225 21.32 -13.07 -3.64
CA GLY A 225 19.92 -13.45 -3.43
C GLY A 225 19.20 -12.73 -2.31
N TRP A 226 19.89 -12.23 -1.29
CA TRP A 226 19.24 -11.62 -0.12
C TRP A 226 20.10 -10.54 0.52
N GLY A 227 19.59 -9.31 0.60
CA GLY A 227 20.33 -8.16 1.15
C GLY A 227 20.79 -8.31 2.61
N ALA A 228 20.19 -9.23 3.37
CA ALA A 228 20.60 -9.54 4.74
C ALA A 228 21.90 -10.35 4.83
N PHE A 229 22.57 -10.70 3.73
CA PHE A 229 23.92 -11.32 3.74
C PHE A 229 24.95 -10.54 4.58
N ARG A 230 24.73 -9.24 4.78
CA ARG A 230 25.51 -8.38 5.68
C ARG A 230 25.56 -8.92 7.09
N TYR A 231 24.49 -9.54 7.58
CA TYR A 231 24.41 -10.14 8.90
C TYR A 231 25.36 -11.35 9.06
N PRO A 232 25.27 -12.45 8.28
CA PRO A 232 26.18 -13.56 8.45
C PRO A 232 27.65 -13.18 8.18
N ALA A 233 27.93 -12.27 7.25
CA ALA A 233 29.27 -11.72 7.06
C ALA A 233 29.78 -11.04 8.36
N SER A 234 29.02 -10.06 8.87
CA SER A 234 29.41 -9.33 10.08
C SER A 234 29.50 -10.24 11.31
N LEU A 235 28.64 -11.26 11.42
CA LEU A 235 28.66 -12.22 12.52
C LEU A 235 29.95 -13.07 12.50
N ILE A 236 30.38 -13.55 11.34
CA ILE A 236 31.65 -14.30 11.23
C ILE A 236 32.85 -13.39 11.51
N ALA A 237 32.77 -12.12 11.11
CA ALA A 237 33.79 -11.13 11.46
C ALA A 237 33.87 -10.92 12.98
N LEU A 238 32.73 -10.70 13.64
CA LEU A 238 32.64 -10.57 15.10
C LEU A 238 33.12 -11.84 15.82
N PHE A 239 32.71 -13.02 15.34
CA PHE A 239 33.18 -14.30 15.86
C PHE A 239 34.70 -14.43 15.75
N THR A 240 35.28 -14.03 14.62
CA THR A 240 36.72 -14.06 14.41
C THR A 240 37.45 -13.09 15.35
N LEU A 241 36.93 -11.88 15.54
CA LEU A 241 37.43 -10.94 16.53
C LEU A 241 37.37 -11.53 17.95
N MET A 242 36.25 -12.15 18.31
CA MET A 242 36.06 -12.80 19.61
C MET A 242 37.06 -13.93 19.84
N LEU A 243 37.35 -14.76 18.82
CA LEU A 243 38.39 -15.80 18.91
C LEU A 243 39.78 -15.21 19.18
N VAL A 244 40.11 -14.06 18.58
CA VAL A 244 41.37 -13.35 18.86
C VAL A 244 41.39 -12.84 20.31
N LEU A 245 40.30 -12.24 20.78
CA LEU A 245 40.19 -11.72 22.15
C LEU A 245 40.27 -12.81 23.22
N VAL A 246 39.69 -13.98 22.99
CA VAL A 246 39.79 -15.16 23.89
C VAL A 246 41.14 -15.89 23.73
N LYS A 247 42.07 -15.36 22.93
CA LYS A 247 43.40 -15.93 22.66
C LYS A 247 43.37 -17.30 21.98
N HIS A 248 42.30 -17.61 21.23
CA HIS A 248 42.17 -18.79 20.38
C HIS A 248 42.59 -18.55 18.92
N TYR A 249 43.59 -17.70 18.71
CA TYR A 249 44.12 -17.43 17.37
C TYR A 249 44.88 -18.64 16.81
N SER A 250 44.74 -18.87 15.51
CA SER A 250 45.57 -19.82 14.75
C SER A 250 45.85 -19.29 13.34
N THR A 251 46.96 -19.70 12.73
CA THR A 251 47.28 -19.39 11.32
C THR A 251 46.18 -19.88 10.37
N ARG A 252 45.52 -21.00 10.72
CA ARG A 252 44.35 -21.52 9.99
C ARG A 252 43.20 -20.51 9.97
N LEU A 253 42.95 -19.80 11.07
CA LEU A 253 41.90 -18.77 11.15
C LEU A 253 42.13 -17.66 10.12
N LEU A 254 43.37 -17.15 10.02
CA LEU A 254 43.74 -16.14 9.02
C LEU A 254 43.51 -16.67 7.59
N ILE A 255 43.99 -17.87 7.27
CA ILE A 255 43.86 -18.45 5.92
C ILE A 255 42.39 -18.64 5.54
N VAL A 256 41.58 -19.21 6.45
CA VAL A 256 40.16 -19.45 6.22
C VAL A 256 39.39 -18.13 6.04
N TYR A 257 39.65 -17.14 6.91
CA TYR A 257 39.03 -15.82 6.82
C TYR A 257 39.39 -15.12 5.50
N ALA A 258 40.69 -15.06 5.17
CA ALA A 258 41.17 -14.41 3.96
C ALA A 258 40.58 -15.04 2.68
N ILE A 259 40.58 -16.38 2.57
CA ILE A 259 40.01 -17.06 1.39
C ILE A 259 38.51 -16.81 1.27
N THR A 260 37.77 -16.95 2.37
CA THR A 260 36.31 -16.78 2.39
C THR A 260 35.89 -15.40 1.89
N TYR A 261 36.47 -14.33 2.46
CA TYR A 261 36.12 -12.97 2.09
C TYR A 261 36.70 -12.54 0.74
N SER A 262 37.86 -13.06 0.33
CA SER A 262 38.40 -12.77 -1.01
C SER A 262 37.49 -13.29 -2.10
N VAL A 263 37.02 -14.55 -2.00
CA VAL A 263 36.04 -15.11 -2.94
C VAL A 263 34.75 -14.29 -2.93
N PHE A 264 34.26 -13.94 -1.74
CA PHE A 264 33.07 -13.11 -1.61
C PHE A 264 33.21 -11.77 -2.32
N PHE A 265 34.27 -11.02 -2.08
CA PHE A 265 34.45 -9.71 -2.71
C PHE A 265 34.65 -9.80 -4.22
N LEU A 266 35.35 -10.82 -4.73
CA LEU A 266 35.53 -11.02 -6.18
C LEU A 266 34.19 -11.14 -6.92
N ILE A 267 33.20 -11.76 -6.30
CA ILE A 267 31.88 -11.98 -6.89
C ILE A 267 30.93 -10.82 -6.57
N ALA A 268 30.87 -10.38 -5.31
CA ALA A 268 29.93 -9.34 -4.86
C ALA A 268 30.12 -8.00 -5.58
N LEU A 269 31.37 -7.64 -5.91
CA LEU A 269 31.67 -6.39 -6.62
C LEU A 269 31.24 -6.38 -8.08
N GLN A 270 30.99 -7.55 -8.67
CA GLN A 270 30.48 -7.67 -10.03
C GLN A 270 28.95 -7.53 -10.12
N LEU A 271 28.25 -7.52 -8.98
CA LEU A 271 26.80 -7.37 -8.96
C LEU A 271 26.42 -5.90 -9.19
N PRO A 272 25.61 -5.56 -10.22
CA PRO A 272 25.29 -4.17 -10.55
C PRO A 272 24.69 -3.38 -9.38
N LYS A 273 23.84 -4.02 -8.56
CA LYS A 273 23.25 -3.42 -7.36
C LYS A 273 24.24 -3.06 -6.25
N LEU A 274 25.30 -3.85 -6.07
CA LEU A 274 26.32 -3.59 -5.04
C LEU A 274 27.43 -2.68 -5.59
N GLY A 275 27.94 -3.00 -6.77
CA GLY A 275 29.00 -2.27 -7.46
C GLY A 275 30.24 -2.00 -6.61
N TYR A 276 31.01 -0.98 -7.00
CA TYR A 276 32.19 -0.55 -6.24
C TYR A 276 31.85 0.25 -4.97
N SER A 277 30.66 0.84 -4.91
CA SER A 277 30.18 1.57 -3.71
C SER A 277 30.03 0.67 -2.49
N PHE A 278 29.92 -0.65 -2.69
CA PHE A 278 29.88 -1.60 -1.60
C PHE A 278 31.19 -1.69 -0.79
N ILE A 279 32.36 -1.40 -1.39
CA ILE A 279 33.65 -1.41 -0.67
C ILE A 279 33.70 -0.32 0.40
N THR A 280 33.07 0.82 0.08
CA THR A 280 33.06 2.03 0.92
C THR A 280 32.04 2.00 2.05
N GLU A 281 31.18 0.98 2.11
CA GLU A 281 30.16 0.80 3.15
C GLU A 281 30.80 0.42 4.50
N TRP A 282 30.30 0.94 5.62
CA TRP A 282 30.83 0.65 6.97
C TRP A 282 30.88 -0.85 7.28
N SER A 283 29.88 -1.61 6.82
CA SER A 283 29.80 -3.05 7.03
C SER A 283 30.99 -3.76 6.38
N THR A 284 31.30 -3.43 5.13
CA THR A 284 32.44 -3.96 4.36
C THR A 284 33.78 -3.52 4.94
N LEU A 285 33.90 -2.24 5.31
CA LEU A 285 35.11 -1.71 5.93
C LEU A 285 35.45 -2.45 7.24
N ALA A 286 34.44 -2.84 8.02
CA ALA A 286 34.64 -3.66 9.22
C ALA A 286 35.20 -5.05 8.90
N LEU A 287 34.76 -5.69 7.81
CA LEU A 287 35.30 -6.99 7.37
C LEU A 287 36.78 -6.87 6.96
N ILE A 288 37.12 -5.82 6.20
CA ILE A 288 38.49 -5.53 5.77
C ILE A 288 39.37 -5.20 6.98
N LEU A 289 38.85 -4.41 7.93
CA LEU A 289 39.56 -4.08 9.17
C LEU A 289 39.93 -5.34 9.96
N ILE A 290 39.01 -6.30 10.09
CA ILE A 290 39.28 -7.56 10.80
C ILE A 290 40.32 -8.40 10.05
N LEU A 291 40.29 -8.44 8.71
CA LEU A 291 41.36 -9.08 7.92
C LEU A 291 42.73 -8.43 8.21
N LEU A 292 42.80 -7.10 8.20
CA LEU A 292 44.03 -6.36 8.50
C LEU A 292 44.53 -6.63 9.92
N LEU A 293 43.61 -6.69 10.91
CA LEU A 293 43.95 -7.04 12.28
C LEU A 293 44.54 -8.45 12.40
N LEU A 294 44.01 -9.44 11.67
CA LEU A 294 44.57 -10.80 11.67
C LEU A 294 45.97 -10.84 11.03
N ILE A 295 46.18 -10.10 9.93
CA ILE A 295 47.50 -9.99 9.29
C ILE A 295 48.50 -9.32 10.24
N GLY A 296 48.10 -8.24 10.90
CA GLY A 296 48.91 -7.56 11.90
C GLY A 296 49.25 -8.46 13.09
N TYR A 297 48.27 -9.23 13.58
CA TYR A 297 48.47 -10.19 14.68
C TYR A 297 49.40 -11.34 14.29
N GLU A 298 49.30 -11.86 13.06
CA GLU A 298 50.23 -12.86 12.53
C GLU A 298 51.66 -12.31 12.43
N ALA A 299 51.82 -11.09 11.89
CA ALA A 299 53.11 -10.43 11.80
C ALA A 299 53.73 -10.22 13.19
N PHE A 300 52.93 -9.79 14.18
CA PHE A 300 53.35 -9.66 15.57
C PHE A 300 53.83 -10.98 16.17
N ASN A 301 53.15 -12.10 15.89
CA ASN A 301 53.52 -13.42 16.39
C ASN A 301 54.79 -13.99 15.75
N ARG A 302 55.10 -13.63 14.50
CA ARG A 302 56.32 -14.09 13.81
C ARG A 302 57.58 -13.36 14.26
N VAL A 303 57.46 -12.14 14.77
CA VAL A 303 58.61 -11.38 15.28
C VAL A 303 58.92 -11.77 16.71
N THR A 304 60.17 -12.16 16.99
CA THR A 304 60.60 -12.61 18.32
C THR A 304 61.16 -11.47 19.19
N SER A 305 61.77 -10.45 18.59
CA SER A 305 62.41 -9.35 19.31
C SER A 305 61.40 -8.33 19.84
N PHE A 306 61.60 -7.82 21.07
CA PHE A 306 60.73 -6.80 21.67
C PHE A 306 60.69 -5.51 20.83
N ARG A 307 61.86 -5.04 20.36
CA ARG A 307 61.95 -3.86 19.47
C ARG A 307 61.23 -4.09 18.14
N GLY A 308 61.35 -5.29 17.56
CA GLY A 308 60.65 -5.64 16.33
C GLY A 308 59.13 -5.71 16.52
N LYS A 309 58.67 -6.27 17.64
CA LYS A 309 57.24 -6.27 18.00
C LYS A 309 56.68 -4.86 18.14
N LEU A 310 57.40 -3.97 18.84
CA LEU A 310 57.01 -2.56 18.98
C LEU A 310 56.97 -1.84 17.63
N LEU A 311 57.93 -2.11 16.74
CA LEU A 311 57.98 -1.52 15.42
C LEU A 311 56.82 -2.00 14.54
N VAL A 312 56.51 -3.30 14.53
CA VAL A 312 55.38 -3.86 13.78
C VAL A 312 54.05 -3.31 14.27
N THR A 313 53.81 -3.25 15.59
CA THR A 313 52.56 -2.69 16.12
C THR A 313 52.44 -1.20 15.84
N SER A 314 53.51 -0.42 16.04
CA SER A 314 53.50 1.03 15.77
C SER A 314 53.28 1.33 14.28
N THR A 315 53.93 0.57 13.40
CA THR A 315 53.75 0.70 11.94
C THR A 315 52.33 0.31 11.53
N PHE A 316 51.80 -0.79 12.07
CA PHE A 316 50.43 -1.21 11.78
C PHE A 316 49.40 -0.16 12.23
N ILE A 317 49.53 0.36 13.45
CA ILE A 317 48.64 1.42 13.96
C ILE A 317 48.77 2.69 13.13
N ALA A 318 49.99 3.11 12.78
CA ALA A 318 50.21 4.28 11.94
C ALA A 318 49.56 4.13 10.56
N CYS A 319 49.73 2.98 9.89
CA CYS A 319 49.09 2.70 8.60
C CYS A 319 47.56 2.69 8.70
N LEU A 320 47.01 2.13 9.79
CA LEU A 320 45.57 2.05 10.01
C LEU A 320 44.96 3.45 10.26
N VAL A 321 45.60 4.26 11.11
CA VAL A 321 45.18 5.65 11.38
C VAL A 321 45.28 6.48 10.11
N LEU A 322 46.39 6.39 9.38
CA LEU A 322 46.59 7.12 8.13
C LEU A 322 45.55 6.72 7.07
N GLY A 323 45.25 5.43 6.96
CA GLY A 323 44.19 4.92 6.07
C GLY A 323 42.81 5.47 6.42
N ILE A 324 42.42 5.47 7.70
CA ILE A 324 41.15 6.02 8.17
C ILE A 324 41.07 7.52 7.89
N VAL A 325 42.12 8.28 8.20
CA VAL A 325 42.17 9.74 7.97
C VAL A 325 42.04 10.05 6.47
N ILE A 326 42.71 9.30 5.60
CA ILE A 326 42.60 9.47 4.14
C ILE A 326 41.16 9.18 3.68
N LEU A 327 40.57 8.07 4.10
CA LEU A 327 39.21 7.69 3.74
C LEU A 327 38.16 8.72 4.23
N TRP A 328 38.34 9.20 5.45
CA TRP A 328 37.48 10.22 6.04
C TRP A 328 37.61 11.56 5.32
N SER A 329 38.84 12.04 5.09
CA SER A 329 39.10 13.33 4.45
C SER A 329 38.57 13.42 3.02
N ARG A 330 38.49 12.29 2.30
CA ARG A 330 37.92 12.21 0.95
C ARG A 330 36.41 11.97 0.93
N GLY A 331 35.76 11.87 2.09
CA GLY A 331 34.32 11.58 2.17
C GLY A 331 33.93 10.25 1.54
N LEU A 332 34.88 9.31 1.42
CA LEU A 332 34.63 8.03 0.74
C LEU A 332 33.88 7.03 1.63
N ILE A 333 33.71 7.32 2.92
CA ILE A 333 33.04 6.41 3.84
C ILE A 333 31.52 6.62 3.70
N ALA A 334 30.85 5.67 3.06
CA ALA A 334 29.40 5.72 2.84
C ALA A 334 28.65 5.19 4.08
N PRO A 335 27.64 5.92 4.58
CA PRO A 335 26.82 5.44 5.70
C PRO A 335 26.04 4.19 5.31
N LEU A 336 25.67 3.40 6.31
CA LEU A 336 24.82 2.23 6.13
C LEU A 336 23.43 2.66 5.64
N ALA A 337 22.81 1.91 4.72
CA ALA A 337 21.48 2.26 4.21
C ALA A 337 20.46 2.37 5.35
N GLY A 338 19.52 3.32 5.25
CA GLY A 338 18.64 3.73 6.35
C GLY A 338 17.92 2.58 7.05
N LYS A 339 17.41 1.59 6.31
CA LYS A 339 16.76 0.38 6.87
C LYS A 339 17.71 -0.42 7.78
N PHE A 340 18.97 -0.59 7.40
CA PHE A 340 19.95 -1.32 8.20
C PHE A 340 20.47 -0.48 9.37
N ALA A 341 20.59 0.84 9.21
CA ALA A 341 20.90 1.75 10.32
C ALA A 341 19.80 1.73 11.40
N ALA A 342 18.52 1.73 11.00
CA ALA A 342 17.37 1.64 11.90
C ALA A 342 17.31 0.32 12.69
N ILE A 343 17.87 -0.77 12.15
CA ILE A 343 17.98 -2.04 12.87
C ILE A 343 19.01 -1.93 14.01
N VAL A 344 20.14 -1.28 13.75
CA VAL A 344 21.22 -1.06 14.73
C VAL A 344 20.83 -0.01 15.77
N ASN A 345 20.11 1.04 15.37
CA ASN A 345 19.57 2.05 16.26
C ASN A 345 18.05 2.21 16.05
N PRO A 346 17.21 1.53 16.86
CA PRO A 346 15.76 1.60 16.72
C PRO A 346 15.15 3.01 16.87
N LEU A 347 15.87 3.95 17.49
CA LEU A 347 15.39 5.31 17.75
C LEU A 347 15.29 6.14 16.45
N THR A 348 16.19 5.94 15.49
CA THR A 348 16.18 6.68 14.22
C THR A 348 15.05 6.25 13.30
N ARG A 349 14.35 5.13 13.60
CA ARG A 349 13.20 4.66 12.82
C ARG A 349 12.01 5.62 12.91
N ALA A 350 11.80 6.27 14.05
CA ALA A 350 10.69 7.20 14.26
C ALA A 350 10.77 8.42 13.31
N GLU A 351 11.97 8.71 12.80
CA GLU A 351 12.22 9.80 11.85
C GLU A 351 12.02 9.36 10.39
N MET A 352 11.71 8.08 10.13
CA MET A 352 11.55 7.49 8.80
C MET A 352 10.15 6.87 8.61
N PRO A 353 9.11 7.67 8.33
CA PRO A 353 7.71 7.20 8.25
C PRO A 353 7.48 6.05 7.27
N LEU A 354 8.17 6.06 6.11
CA LEU A 354 8.07 4.99 5.11
C LEU A 354 8.65 3.66 5.60
N VAL A 355 9.71 3.70 6.43
CA VAL A 355 10.27 2.49 7.03
C VAL A 355 9.37 2.01 8.17
N GLU A 356 8.79 2.93 8.94
CA GLU A 356 7.89 2.62 10.05
C GLU A 356 6.52 2.07 9.59
N SER A 357 6.02 2.51 8.43
CA SER A 357 4.70 2.09 7.92
C SER A 357 4.62 0.60 7.60
N VAL A 358 5.76 -0.05 7.33
CA VAL A 358 5.82 -1.49 7.08
C VAL A 358 5.62 -2.24 8.40
N ALA A 359 4.53 -3.00 8.50
CA ALA A 359 4.17 -3.73 9.72
C ALA A 359 5.31 -4.64 10.23
N GLU A 360 6.10 -5.22 9.32
CA GLU A 360 7.21 -6.12 9.64
C GLU A 360 8.40 -5.42 10.33
N HIS A 361 8.52 -4.10 10.20
CA HIS A 361 9.62 -3.32 10.79
C HIS A 361 9.35 -2.86 12.22
N ARG A 362 8.20 -3.22 12.79
CA ARG A 362 7.86 -2.91 14.18
C ARG A 362 8.75 -3.69 15.16
N PRO A 363 8.98 -3.15 16.38
CA PRO A 363 9.66 -3.88 17.44
C PRO A 363 8.91 -5.15 17.84
N GLY A 364 9.65 -6.19 18.19
CA GLY A 364 9.08 -7.41 18.75
C GLY A 364 8.70 -7.22 20.21
N THR A 365 7.44 -7.49 20.54
CA THR A 365 7.01 -7.60 21.94
C THR A 365 7.26 -9.01 22.46
N TRP A 366 7.34 -9.18 23.78
CA TRP A 366 7.43 -10.51 24.41
C TRP A 366 6.34 -11.47 23.93
N SER A 367 5.11 -10.96 23.74
CA SER A 367 3.99 -11.76 23.24
C SER A 367 4.25 -12.29 21.83
N SER A 368 4.83 -11.48 20.93
CA SER A 368 5.20 -11.93 19.57
C SER A 368 6.26 -13.03 19.61
N PHE A 369 7.31 -12.88 20.43
CA PHE A 369 8.33 -13.92 20.58
C PHE A 369 7.74 -15.24 21.09
N PHE A 370 6.89 -15.17 22.13
CA PHE A 370 6.26 -16.36 22.68
C PHE A 370 5.28 -17.01 21.69
N TYR A 371 4.56 -16.22 20.90
CA TYR A 371 3.67 -16.75 19.86
C TYR A 371 4.45 -17.47 18.75
N GLU A 372 5.62 -16.98 18.37
CA GLU A 372 6.43 -17.56 17.28
C GLU A 372 7.23 -18.80 17.70
N PHE A 373 7.74 -18.83 18.94
CA PHE A 373 8.70 -19.85 19.38
C PHE A 373 8.24 -20.69 20.59
N GLY A 374 7.21 -20.24 21.33
CA GLY A 374 6.63 -20.96 22.46
C GLY A 374 7.67 -21.47 23.47
N ALA A 375 7.58 -22.75 23.82
CA ALA A 375 8.47 -23.38 24.79
C ALA A 375 9.94 -23.47 24.34
N LEU A 376 10.21 -23.36 23.02
CA LEU A 376 11.58 -23.39 22.51
C LEU A 376 12.40 -22.22 23.02
N LEU A 377 11.79 -21.07 23.34
CA LEU A 377 12.50 -19.94 23.98
C LEU A 377 13.12 -20.36 25.31
N ILE A 378 12.32 -20.96 26.18
CA ILE A 378 12.74 -21.38 27.51
C ILE A 378 13.80 -22.48 27.40
N LEU A 379 13.60 -23.46 26.53
CA LEU A 379 14.57 -24.54 26.28
C LEU A 379 15.87 -24.01 25.66
N GLY A 380 15.77 -22.96 24.84
CA GLY A 380 16.91 -22.26 24.25
C GLY A 380 17.78 -21.56 25.30
N LEU A 381 17.18 -20.99 26.34
CA LEU A 381 17.91 -20.40 27.48
C LEU A 381 18.74 -21.45 28.22
N PHE A 382 18.19 -22.66 28.45
CA PHE A 382 18.96 -23.77 29.01
C PHE A 382 20.11 -24.19 28.08
N GLY A 383 19.85 -24.28 26.78
CA GLY A 383 20.89 -24.56 25.78
C GLY A 383 22.01 -23.52 25.76
N PHE A 384 21.66 -22.25 25.91
CA PHE A 384 22.60 -21.14 26.01
C PHE A 384 23.48 -21.29 27.25
N PHE A 385 22.87 -21.58 28.40
CA PHE A 385 23.59 -21.84 29.66
C PHE A 385 24.58 -23.01 29.53
N PHE A 386 24.16 -24.15 28.97
CA PHE A 386 25.06 -25.30 28.78
C PHE A 386 26.18 -25.02 27.76
N SER A 387 25.91 -24.22 26.74
CA SER A 387 26.93 -23.80 25.76
C SER A 387 27.99 -22.91 26.42
N LEU A 388 27.57 -22.00 27.30
CA LEU A 388 28.46 -21.14 28.10
C LEU A 388 29.36 -21.93 29.06
N GLN A 389 28.89 -23.06 29.57
CA GLN A 389 29.69 -23.93 30.43
C GLN A 389 30.79 -24.67 29.66
N LYS A 390 30.49 -25.16 28.45
CA LYS A 390 31.42 -25.98 27.65
C LYS A 390 32.50 -25.17 26.94
N ARG A 391 32.20 -23.95 26.49
CA ARG A 391 33.15 -22.98 25.89
C ARG A 391 33.98 -23.53 24.71
N ARG A 392 33.47 -24.47 23.92
CA ARG A 392 34.16 -24.91 22.69
C ARG A 392 34.08 -23.81 21.63
N ILE A 393 34.98 -23.81 20.65
CA ILE A 393 34.96 -22.84 19.53
C ILE A 393 33.59 -22.78 18.86
N ASN A 394 32.96 -23.94 18.62
CA ASN A 394 31.61 -24.00 18.08
C ASN A 394 30.57 -23.38 19.03
N ASP A 395 30.67 -23.64 20.35
CA ASP A 395 29.76 -23.07 21.34
C ASP A 395 29.87 -21.53 21.39
N LEU A 396 31.08 -20.97 21.25
CA LEU A 396 31.31 -19.52 21.17
C LEU A 396 30.61 -18.90 19.95
N PHE A 397 30.69 -19.55 18.79
CA PHE A 397 29.94 -19.13 17.61
C PHE A 397 28.44 -19.14 17.86
N LEU A 398 27.90 -20.22 18.45
CA LEU A 398 26.47 -20.35 18.72
C LEU A 398 25.95 -19.31 19.73
N ILE A 399 26.75 -19.00 20.76
CA ILE A 399 26.44 -17.94 21.74
C ILE A 399 26.34 -16.59 21.04
N LEU A 400 27.32 -16.24 20.19
CA LEU A 400 27.28 -14.98 19.45
C LEU A 400 26.10 -14.95 18.47
N PHE A 401 25.86 -16.05 17.76
CA PHE A 401 24.73 -16.16 16.84
C PHE A 401 23.38 -16.00 17.56
N GLY A 402 23.22 -16.64 18.72
CA GLY A 402 22.02 -16.50 19.55
C GLY A 402 21.81 -15.09 20.09
N LEU A 403 22.83 -14.50 20.73
CA LEU A 403 22.71 -13.15 21.33
C LEU A 403 22.46 -12.06 20.28
N SER A 404 23.21 -12.09 19.18
CA SER A 404 23.00 -11.14 18.10
C SER A 404 21.62 -11.33 17.47
N SER A 405 21.24 -12.55 17.07
CA SER A 405 19.91 -12.77 16.46
C SER A 405 18.74 -12.37 17.37
N VAL A 406 18.83 -12.55 18.70
CA VAL A 406 17.83 -12.05 19.65
C VAL A 406 17.73 -10.52 19.62
N TYR A 407 18.85 -9.81 19.61
CA TYR A 407 18.86 -8.35 19.52
C TYR A 407 18.22 -7.86 18.21
N PHE A 408 18.62 -8.45 17.09
CA PHE A 408 18.09 -8.11 15.76
C PHE A 408 16.59 -8.40 15.65
N ALA A 409 16.13 -9.55 16.14
CA ALA A 409 14.71 -9.91 16.20
C ALA A 409 13.89 -9.00 17.15
N GLY A 410 14.51 -8.48 18.22
CA GLY A 410 13.87 -7.54 19.14
C GLY A 410 13.67 -6.17 18.50
N SER A 411 14.62 -5.74 17.67
CA SER A 411 14.55 -4.49 16.92
C SER A 411 13.45 -4.55 15.85
N PHE A 412 13.44 -5.62 15.03
CA PHE A 412 12.53 -5.82 13.90
C PHE A 412 11.91 -7.22 13.98
N VAL A 413 10.57 -7.32 14.04
CA VAL A 413 9.86 -8.61 14.04
C VAL A 413 10.20 -9.45 12.81
N ARG A 414 10.41 -8.84 11.63
CA ARG A 414 10.84 -9.57 10.42
C ARG A 414 12.08 -10.45 10.64
N LEU A 415 12.99 -10.05 11.54
CA LEU A 415 14.28 -10.71 11.74
C LEU A 415 14.21 -11.92 12.68
N THR A 416 13.02 -12.29 13.17
CA THR A 416 12.83 -13.55 13.92
C THR A 416 13.20 -14.76 13.07
N ILE A 417 13.16 -14.65 11.74
CA ILE A 417 13.60 -15.71 10.82
C ILE A 417 15.10 -16.03 10.97
N ILE A 418 15.93 -15.05 11.34
CA ILE A 418 17.37 -15.24 11.61
C ILE A 418 17.57 -15.90 12.98
N LEU A 419 16.71 -15.60 13.95
CA LEU A 419 16.71 -16.23 15.27
C LEU A 419 16.26 -17.68 15.22
N ALA A 420 15.35 -18.05 14.31
CA ALA A 420 14.75 -19.37 14.28
C ALA A 420 15.78 -20.53 14.21
N PRO A 421 16.80 -20.51 13.33
CA PRO A 421 17.83 -21.55 13.33
C PRO A 421 18.72 -21.55 14.58
N ALA A 422 19.09 -20.35 15.09
CA ALA A 422 19.92 -20.23 16.29
C ALA A 422 19.21 -20.84 17.51
N LEU A 423 17.94 -20.45 17.70
CA LEU A 423 17.10 -20.96 18.77
C LEU A 423 16.86 -22.46 18.60
N SER A 424 16.57 -22.95 17.39
CA SER A 424 16.38 -24.39 17.13
C SER A 424 17.58 -25.23 17.59
N ILE A 425 18.82 -24.77 17.34
CA ILE A 425 20.04 -25.45 17.77
C ILE A 425 20.21 -25.35 19.30
N LEU A 426 20.01 -24.16 19.87
CA LEU A 426 20.11 -23.95 21.32
C LEU A 426 19.09 -24.79 22.08
N SER A 427 17.82 -24.79 21.69
CA SER A 427 16.76 -25.59 22.32
C SER A 427 17.04 -27.09 22.18
N SER A 428 17.62 -27.52 21.06
CA SER A 428 18.08 -28.90 20.88
C SER A 428 19.19 -29.29 21.85
N ILE A 429 20.17 -28.41 22.09
CA ILE A 429 21.20 -28.62 23.12
C ILE A 429 20.54 -28.68 24.50
N GLY A 430 19.64 -27.74 24.81
CA GLY A 430 18.91 -27.68 26.08
C GLY A 430 18.19 -28.99 26.37
N ILE A 431 17.41 -29.50 25.42
CA ILE A 431 16.66 -30.77 25.58
C ILE A 431 17.61 -31.95 25.73
N VAL A 432 18.65 -32.06 24.90
CA VAL A 432 19.57 -33.20 24.97
C VAL A 432 20.32 -33.22 26.29
N GLU A 433 20.78 -32.07 26.80
CA GLU A 433 21.45 -31.99 28.09
C GLU A 433 20.51 -32.25 29.27
N LEU A 434 19.26 -31.75 29.23
CA LEU A 434 18.25 -32.02 30.26
C LEU A 434 17.79 -33.49 30.25
N ALA A 435 17.76 -34.13 29.08
CA ALA A 435 17.35 -35.52 28.93
C ALA A 435 18.46 -36.53 29.30
N LYS A 436 19.73 -36.12 29.31
CA LYS A 436 20.88 -37.03 29.58
C LYS A 436 20.76 -37.78 30.91
N PRO A 437 20.52 -37.15 32.07
CA PRO A 437 20.40 -37.88 33.33
C PRO A 437 19.29 -38.94 33.27
N SER A 438 18.15 -38.61 32.70
CA SER A 438 17.01 -39.53 32.52
C SER A 438 17.35 -40.70 31.59
N LEU A 439 18.06 -40.43 30.50
CA LEU A 439 18.51 -41.45 29.54
C LEU A 439 19.59 -42.36 30.14
N ASP A 440 20.46 -41.84 30.99
CA ASP A 440 21.50 -42.62 31.67
C ASP A 440 20.89 -43.57 32.72
N ILE A 441 19.86 -43.11 33.46
CA ILE A 441 19.04 -43.95 34.35
C ILE A 441 18.35 -45.06 33.55
N LEU A 442 17.73 -44.73 32.41
CA LEU A 442 17.03 -45.68 31.54
C LEU A 442 17.94 -46.74 30.92
N ARG A 443 19.22 -46.41 30.70
CA ARG A 443 20.21 -47.30 30.06
C ARG A 443 21.01 -48.12 31.06
N GLU A 444 20.69 -48.05 32.35
CA GLU A 444 21.43 -48.71 33.43
C GLU A 444 22.94 -48.44 33.38
N ARG A 445 23.35 -47.25 32.90
CA ARG A 445 24.76 -46.88 32.95
C ARG A 445 25.10 -46.57 34.40
N ILE A 446 25.78 -47.51 35.05
CA ILE A 446 26.25 -47.40 36.43
C ILE A 446 27.06 -46.10 36.56
N ILE A 447 26.46 -45.07 37.17
CA ILE A 447 27.18 -43.86 37.58
C ILE A 447 27.96 -44.28 38.83
N PHE A 448 29.23 -44.66 38.68
CA PHE A 448 30.10 -44.83 39.85
C PHE A 448 30.32 -43.45 40.48
N PRO A 449 29.78 -43.15 41.68
CA PRO A 449 30.08 -41.91 42.36
C PRO A 449 31.48 -42.02 42.94
N LYS A 450 32.43 -41.20 42.47
CA LYS A 450 33.81 -41.14 43.01
C LYS A 450 33.93 -40.58 44.44
N LYS A 451 32.83 -40.24 45.12
CA LYS A 451 32.82 -39.87 46.54
C LYS A 451 31.58 -40.45 47.23
N LYS A 452 31.80 -41.12 48.36
CA LYS A 452 30.76 -41.63 49.27
C LYS A 452 29.94 -40.46 49.82
N ILE A 453 28.80 -40.17 49.22
CA ILE A 453 27.74 -39.36 49.83
C ILE A 453 26.60 -40.33 50.13
N LYS A 454 26.29 -40.51 51.43
CA LYS A 454 25.17 -41.32 51.91
C LYS A 454 23.85 -40.60 51.62
N PHE A 455 23.31 -40.76 50.42
CA PHE A 455 21.90 -40.52 50.10
C PHE A 455 21.55 -41.37 48.88
N GLU A 456 21.21 -42.65 49.11
CA GLU A 456 20.66 -43.52 48.05
C GLU A 456 19.15 -43.32 47.96
N SER A 457 18.69 -42.26 47.30
CA SER A 457 17.39 -42.34 46.62
C SER A 457 17.67 -42.98 45.27
N ARG A 458 17.43 -44.30 45.15
CA ARG A 458 17.42 -44.96 43.84
C ARG A 458 16.33 -44.31 43.01
N VAL A 459 16.71 -43.36 42.16
CA VAL A 459 15.80 -42.76 41.19
C VAL A 459 15.36 -43.89 40.26
N THR A 460 14.06 -44.21 40.31
CA THR A 460 13.53 -45.37 39.58
C THR A 460 13.35 -45.03 38.09
N ARG A 461 13.28 -46.06 37.24
CA ARG A 461 13.19 -45.91 35.78
C ARG A 461 11.98 -45.07 35.37
N GLU A 462 10.89 -45.15 36.13
CA GLU A 462 9.65 -44.41 35.93
C GLU A 462 9.89 -42.90 36.01
N PHE A 463 10.77 -42.44 36.90
CA PHE A 463 11.10 -41.02 37.02
C PHE A 463 11.86 -40.50 35.78
N GLY A 464 12.76 -41.31 35.23
CA GLY A 464 13.45 -41.00 33.96
C GLY A 464 12.48 -40.90 32.78
N VAL A 465 11.51 -41.81 32.68
CA VAL A 465 10.44 -41.76 31.67
C VAL A 465 9.55 -40.54 31.87
N ALA A 466 9.16 -40.24 33.12
CA ALA A 466 8.31 -39.10 33.44
C ALA A 466 8.92 -37.77 32.99
N ILE A 467 10.23 -37.56 33.21
CA ILE A 467 10.93 -36.35 32.74
C ILE A 467 10.88 -36.25 31.21
N LEU A 468 11.10 -37.35 30.49
CA LEU A 468 11.02 -37.34 29.01
C LEU A 468 9.60 -37.03 28.51
N LEU A 469 8.58 -37.55 29.19
CA LEU A 469 7.17 -37.24 28.90
C LEU A 469 6.83 -35.78 29.18
N ILE A 470 7.32 -35.21 30.29
CA ILE A 470 7.13 -33.79 30.61
C ILE A 470 7.77 -32.91 29.54
N LEU A 471 9.00 -33.22 29.10
CA LEU A 471 9.66 -32.49 28.02
C LEU A 471 8.86 -32.57 26.72
N LEU A 472 8.29 -33.73 26.40
CA LEU A 472 7.44 -33.91 25.22
C LEU A 472 6.16 -33.06 25.32
N ILE A 473 5.45 -33.13 26.45
CA ILE A 473 4.20 -32.39 26.70
C ILE A 473 4.42 -30.88 26.60
N ILE A 474 5.54 -30.36 27.12
CA ILE A 474 5.89 -28.93 27.05
C ILE A 474 6.08 -28.46 25.61
N ILE A 475 6.58 -29.31 24.72
CA ILE A 475 6.88 -28.97 23.32
C ILE A 475 5.62 -29.06 22.45
N THR A 476 4.67 -29.96 22.77
CA THR A 476 3.47 -30.23 21.96
C THR A 476 2.68 -28.96 21.58
N PRO A 477 2.36 -28.01 22.50
CA PRO A 477 1.67 -26.78 22.12
C PRO A 477 2.42 -25.96 21.08
N THR A 478 3.76 -25.92 21.17
CA THR A 478 4.59 -25.16 20.22
C THR A 478 4.51 -25.75 18.82
N LEU A 479 4.55 -27.08 18.70
CA LEU A 479 4.41 -27.77 17.40
C LEU A 479 2.99 -27.62 16.83
N TYR A 480 1.98 -27.61 17.69
CA TYR A 480 0.59 -27.37 17.29
C TYR A 480 0.40 -25.96 16.72
N TYR A 481 0.88 -24.92 17.42
CA TYR A 481 0.79 -23.54 16.93
C TYR A 481 1.55 -23.32 15.63
N ALA A 482 2.73 -23.92 15.48
CA ALA A 482 3.48 -23.87 14.23
C ALA A 482 2.71 -24.52 13.07
N SER A 483 2.05 -25.66 13.31
CA SER A 483 1.20 -26.32 12.32
C SER A 483 -0.04 -25.50 11.97
N SER A 484 -0.67 -24.85 12.96
CA SER A 484 -1.80 -23.94 12.73
C SER A 484 -1.39 -22.72 11.90
N SER A 485 -0.20 -22.17 12.15
CA SER A 485 0.33 -21.02 11.40
C SER A 485 0.67 -21.39 9.97
N ALA A 486 1.14 -22.63 9.74
CA ALA A 486 1.40 -23.18 8.41
C ALA A 486 0.14 -23.33 7.56
N TYR A 487 -1.03 -23.44 8.19
CA TYR A 487 -2.33 -23.57 7.55
C TYR A 487 -2.93 -22.21 7.12
N ALA A 488 -2.24 -21.09 7.38
CA ALA A 488 -2.70 -19.77 6.97
C ALA A 488 -2.91 -19.68 5.44
N PRO A 489 -3.95 -18.96 4.98
CA PRO A 489 -4.21 -18.75 3.55
C PRO A 489 -3.12 -17.88 2.90
N THR A 490 -2.96 -18.05 1.59
CA THR A 490 -2.11 -17.14 0.81
C THR A 490 -2.73 -15.75 0.73
N THR A 491 -1.89 -14.72 0.74
CA THR A 491 -2.31 -13.31 0.85
C THR A 491 -3.26 -12.91 -0.27
N ILE A 492 -2.97 -13.30 -1.52
CA ILE A 492 -3.82 -12.99 -2.67
C ILE A 492 -5.18 -13.70 -2.62
N ALA A 493 -5.23 -14.93 -2.08
CA ALA A 493 -6.48 -15.71 -1.98
C ALA A 493 -7.47 -15.06 -1.00
N THR A 494 -6.97 -14.23 -0.09
CA THR A 494 -7.77 -13.50 0.91
C THR A 494 -7.74 -11.99 0.75
N SER A 495 -7.27 -11.47 -0.39
CA SER A 495 -7.16 -10.03 -0.65
C SER A 495 -6.41 -9.28 0.46
N SER A 496 -5.36 -9.89 1.02
CA SER A 496 -4.56 -9.38 2.14
C SER A 496 -5.31 -9.20 3.47
N ILE A 497 -6.46 -9.85 3.64
CA ILE A 497 -7.19 -9.86 4.90
C ILE A 497 -6.63 -11.00 5.77
N PRO A 498 -6.14 -10.73 7.00
CA PRO A 498 -5.49 -11.73 7.86
C PRO A 498 -6.52 -12.63 8.56
N THR A 499 -7.46 -13.18 7.81
CA THR A 499 -8.48 -14.11 8.31
C THR A 499 -8.46 -15.39 7.49
N ALA A 500 -8.54 -16.53 8.16
CA ALA A 500 -8.70 -17.82 7.51
C ALA A 500 -10.21 -18.12 7.36
N PRO A 501 -10.82 -17.95 6.17
CA PRO A 501 -12.23 -18.21 6.00
C PRO A 501 -12.55 -19.70 6.24
N SER A 502 -13.63 -20.00 6.96
CA SER A 502 -14.03 -21.38 7.28
C SER A 502 -15.30 -21.81 6.56
N GLY A 503 -15.36 -23.05 6.06
CA GLY A 503 -16.57 -23.62 5.46
C GLY A 503 -16.81 -23.12 4.03
N GLU A 504 -18.07 -22.81 3.69
CA GLU A 504 -18.48 -22.31 2.36
C GLU A 504 -17.88 -20.94 2.01
N ASP A 505 -17.35 -20.21 3.01
CA ASP A 505 -16.75 -18.88 2.86
C ASP A 505 -15.31 -18.89 2.31
N ALA A 506 -14.74 -20.05 1.93
CA ALA A 506 -13.33 -20.19 1.55
C ALA A 506 -12.88 -19.24 0.40
N TYR A 507 -13.81 -18.87 -0.50
CA TYR A 507 -13.56 -17.96 -1.63
C TYR A 507 -14.09 -16.54 -1.40
N LYS A 508 -14.56 -16.23 -0.19
CA LYS A 508 -15.24 -14.98 0.13
C LYS A 508 -14.40 -13.77 -0.23
N TYR A 509 -13.07 -13.81 -0.05
CA TYR A 509 -12.20 -12.64 -0.12
C TYR A 509 -11.29 -12.60 -1.37
N GLN A 510 -11.77 -13.05 -2.53
CA GLN A 510 -10.99 -13.00 -3.78
C GLN A 510 -11.08 -11.65 -4.54
N ASP A 511 -11.51 -10.59 -3.87
CA ASP A 511 -11.74 -9.27 -4.44
C ASP A 511 -10.56 -8.71 -5.27
N TRP A 512 -9.33 -8.80 -4.75
CA TRP A 512 -8.12 -8.35 -5.46
C TRP A 512 -7.85 -9.18 -6.71
N LEU A 513 -7.96 -10.51 -6.63
CA LEU A 513 -7.72 -11.39 -7.77
C LEU A 513 -8.70 -11.09 -8.91
N GLN A 514 -9.98 -10.90 -8.59
CA GLN A 514 -11.00 -10.54 -9.58
C GLN A 514 -10.73 -9.16 -10.20
N ALA A 515 -10.37 -8.16 -9.39
CA ALA A 515 -10.04 -6.83 -9.86
C ALA A 515 -8.81 -6.83 -10.79
N LEU A 516 -7.77 -7.60 -10.46
CA LEU A 516 -6.56 -7.70 -11.27
C LEU A 516 -6.82 -8.39 -12.62
N ILE A 517 -7.62 -9.45 -12.63
CA ILE A 517 -8.04 -10.12 -13.88
C ILE A 517 -8.89 -9.16 -14.73
N TRP A 518 -9.85 -8.48 -14.10
CA TRP A 518 -10.67 -7.48 -14.81
C TRP A 518 -9.80 -6.38 -15.42
N MET A 519 -8.82 -5.86 -14.68
CA MET A 519 -7.88 -4.86 -15.20
C MET A 519 -7.09 -5.39 -16.39
N LYS A 520 -6.66 -6.65 -16.35
CA LYS A 520 -5.92 -7.28 -17.45
C LYS A 520 -6.73 -7.33 -18.74
N GLU A 521 -8.01 -7.73 -18.62
CA GLU A 521 -8.88 -8.02 -19.76
C GLU A 521 -9.59 -6.78 -20.33
N ASN A 522 -9.82 -5.75 -19.50
CA ASN A 522 -10.69 -4.62 -19.88
C ASN A 522 -9.95 -3.29 -20.03
N LEU A 523 -8.78 -3.11 -19.40
CA LEU A 523 -8.03 -1.86 -19.53
C LEU A 523 -7.09 -1.89 -20.74
N PRO A 524 -6.89 -0.76 -21.43
CA PRO A 524 -5.86 -0.61 -22.45
C PRO A 524 -4.45 -1.01 -21.94
N ASN A 525 -3.58 -1.50 -22.83
CA ASN A 525 -2.23 -1.94 -22.46
C ASN A 525 -1.35 -0.80 -21.92
N ASP A 526 -1.57 0.42 -22.39
CA ASP A 526 -0.90 1.64 -21.94
C ASP A 526 -1.59 2.31 -20.73
N ALA A 527 -2.63 1.68 -20.16
CA ALA A 527 -3.32 2.23 -19.01
C ALA A 527 -2.37 2.34 -17.79
N VAL A 528 -2.31 3.55 -17.24
CA VAL A 528 -1.61 3.90 -16.00
C VAL A 528 -2.59 3.83 -14.85
N VAL A 529 -2.32 2.92 -13.91
CA VAL A 529 -3.12 2.68 -12.71
C VAL A 529 -2.46 3.37 -11.51
N PHE A 530 -3.18 4.33 -10.95
CA PHE A 530 -2.82 5.03 -9.71
C PHE A 530 -3.36 4.26 -8.51
N SER A 531 -2.47 3.82 -7.63
CA SER A 531 -2.82 3.07 -6.42
C SER A 531 -1.84 3.41 -5.30
N TRP A 532 -2.14 2.95 -4.08
CA TRP A 532 -1.12 2.90 -3.05
C TRP A 532 0.02 1.94 -3.44
N TRP A 533 1.22 2.19 -2.92
CA TRP A 533 2.45 1.50 -3.35
C TRP A 533 2.45 0.00 -3.04
N ASP A 534 1.70 -0.44 -2.02
CA ASP A 534 1.58 -1.84 -1.60
C ASP A 534 1.14 -2.79 -2.73
N TYR A 535 0.38 -2.30 -3.71
CA TYR A 535 -0.27 -3.13 -4.73
C TYR A 535 0.46 -3.10 -6.09
N GLY A 536 1.55 -2.33 -6.21
CA GLY A 536 2.22 -2.10 -7.50
C GLY A 536 2.76 -3.37 -8.17
N TYR A 537 3.27 -4.33 -7.39
CA TYR A 537 3.71 -5.62 -7.93
C TYR A 537 2.55 -6.48 -8.42
N TRP A 538 1.40 -6.47 -7.76
CA TRP A 538 0.22 -7.19 -8.26
C TRP A 538 -0.28 -6.59 -9.57
N ILE A 539 -0.36 -5.26 -9.67
CA ILE A 539 -0.81 -4.56 -10.88
C ILE A 539 0.11 -4.87 -12.06
N THR A 540 1.43 -4.80 -11.86
CA THR A 540 2.40 -5.04 -12.94
C THR A 540 2.52 -6.52 -13.31
N ALA A 541 2.55 -7.44 -12.33
CA ALA A 541 2.79 -8.86 -12.59
C ALA A 541 1.53 -9.66 -12.97
N ILE A 542 0.36 -9.32 -12.42
CA ILE A 542 -0.90 -10.05 -12.69
C ILE A 542 -1.70 -9.33 -13.76
N ALA A 543 -1.99 -8.04 -13.55
CA ALA A 543 -2.84 -7.26 -14.44
C ALA A 543 -2.13 -6.78 -15.72
N ASP A 544 -0.79 -6.82 -15.73
CA ASP A 544 0.05 -6.39 -16.85
C ASP A 544 -0.27 -4.95 -17.26
N LYS A 545 -0.25 -4.04 -16.27
CA LYS A 545 -0.53 -2.59 -16.43
C LYS A 545 0.55 -1.74 -15.76
N HIS A 546 0.63 -0.48 -16.16
CA HIS A 546 1.60 0.47 -15.62
C HIS A 546 1.21 0.89 -14.20
N SER A 547 2.14 0.84 -13.27
CA SER A 547 1.97 1.32 -11.90
C SER A 547 2.88 2.52 -11.63
N MET A 548 2.36 3.50 -10.88
CA MET A 548 3.17 4.65 -10.48
C MET A 548 4.18 4.31 -9.38
N ALA A 549 3.83 3.48 -8.41
CA ALA A 549 4.74 3.06 -7.35
C ALA A 549 4.55 1.57 -7.05
N ASP A 550 5.59 0.95 -6.52
CA ASP A 550 5.61 -0.45 -6.12
C ASP A 550 6.26 -0.66 -4.75
N ASN A 551 6.23 -1.91 -4.27
CA ASN A 551 6.77 -2.31 -2.96
C ASN A 551 8.29 -2.19 -2.87
N GLY A 552 8.99 -1.93 -3.97
CA GLY A 552 10.41 -1.62 -3.98
C GLY A 552 10.72 -0.27 -3.31
N THR A 553 9.75 0.64 -3.20
CA THR A 553 9.86 1.94 -2.53
C THR A 553 11.09 2.78 -2.95
N LEU A 554 11.43 2.74 -4.24
CA LEU A 554 12.66 3.31 -4.79
C LEU A 554 12.73 4.83 -4.73
N ASN A 555 11.61 5.52 -4.96
CA ASN A 555 11.54 6.99 -4.97
C ASN A 555 10.53 7.50 -3.94
N PHE A 556 11.04 7.97 -2.80
CA PHE A 556 10.23 8.51 -1.71
C PHE A 556 9.37 9.71 -2.16
N THR A 557 9.92 10.62 -2.95
CA THR A 557 9.23 11.84 -3.38
C THR A 557 7.96 11.52 -4.17
N GLN A 558 8.02 10.50 -5.03
CA GLN A 558 6.85 10.08 -5.80
C GLN A 558 5.79 9.39 -4.92
N ILE A 559 6.19 8.54 -3.96
CA ILE A 559 5.23 7.95 -3.01
C ILE A 559 4.57 9.06 -2.18
N ALA A 560 5.35 10.06 -1.76
CA ALA A 560 4.84 11.21 -1.04
C ALA A 560 3.89 12.07 -1.89
N LEU A 561 4.12 12.16 -3.20
CA LEU A 561 3.20 12.80 -4.15
C LEU A 561 1.89 12.00 -4.30
N ILE A 562 1.95 10.67 -4.40
CA ILE A 562 0.77 9.79 -4.40
C ILE A 562 -0.04 10.01 -3.12
N ALA A 563 0.64 10.02 -1.97
CA ALA A 563 0.02 10.25 -0.67
C ALA A 563 -0.67 11.63 -0.57
N ARG A 564 0.02 12.70 -1.01
CA ARG A 564 -0.54 14.05 -1.10
C ARG A 564 -1.77 14.09 -1.99
N THR A 565 -1.72 13.41 -3.14
CA THR A 565 -2.81 13.40 -4.13
C THR A 565 -4.05 12.73 -3.56
N PHE A 566 -3.92 11.55 -2.93
CA PHE A 566 -5.04 10.87 -2.26
C PHE A 566 -5.72 11.73 -1.17
N LEU A 567 -4.92 12.50 -0.43
CA LEU A 567 -5.39 13.35 0.68
C LEU A 567 -5.70 14.79 0.25
N SER A 568 -5.75 15.06 -1.04
CA SER A 568 -6.08 16.38 -1.58
C SER A 568 -7.49 16.42 -2.19
N ASN A 569 -7.99 17.63 -2.39
CA ASN A 569 -9.25 17.84 -3.10
C ASN A 569 -9.06 17.70 -4.63
N GLU A 570 -10.16 17.61 -5.38
CA GLU A 570 -10.12 17.44 -6.83
C GLU A 570 -9.33 18.56 -7.54
N THR A 571 -9.48 19.80 -7.09
CA THR A 571 -8.80 20.96 -7.69
C THR A 571 -7.27 20.84 -7.65
N GLU A 572 -6.70 20.27 -6.59
CA GLU A 572 -5.24 20.10 -6.47
C GLU A 572 -4.74 18.78 -7.07
N ALA A 573 -5.55 17.74 -7.00
CA ALA A 573 -5.15 16.42 -7.44
C ALA A 573 -5.23 16.22 -8.95
N ILE A 574 -6.26 16.73 -9.62
CA ILE A 574 -6.48 16.50 -11.06
C ILE A 574 -5.30 16.99 -11.91
N PRO A 575 -4.70 18.18 -11.67
CA PRO A 575 -3.48 18.58 -12.37
C PRO A 575 -2.32 17.59 -12.19
N THR A 576 -2.18 17.03 -10.98
CA THR A 576 -1.16 16.04 -10.67
C THR A 576 -1.43 14.74 -11.43
N LEU A 577 -2.63 14.16 -11.31
CA LEU A 577 -3.02 12.95 -12.05
C LEU A 577 -2.82 13.11 -13.57
N LYS A 578 -3.18 14.28 -14.11
CA LYS A 578 -3.01 14.61 -15.53
C LYS A 578 -1.53 14.67 -15.94
N SER A 579 -0.66 15.24 -15.11
CA SER A 579 0.79 15.32 -15.41
C SER A 579 1.45 13.94 -15.51
N TYR A 580 0.88 12.95 -14.82
CA TYR A 580 1.30 11.55 -14.85
C TYR A 580 0.50 10.68 -15.84
N ASN A 581 -0.35 11.30 -16.68
CA ASN A 581 -1.24 10.59 -17.61
C ASN A 581 -2.02 9.43 -16.95
N VAL A 582 -2.45 9.61 -15.69
CA VAL A 582 -3.21 8.59 -14.97
C VAL A 582 -4.53 8.35 -15.70
N THR A 583 -4.81 7.09 -16.01
CA THR A 583 -6.05 6.68 -16.67
C THR A 583 -7.05 6.10 -15.69
N HIS A 584 -6.57 5.37 -14.67
CA HIS A 584 -7.41 4.67 -13.72
C HIS A 584 -6.88 4.82 -12.30
N ILE A 585 -7.76 4.79 -11.30
CA ILE A 585 -7.42 4.73 -9.88
C ILE A 585 -7.97 3.43 -9.30
N ALA A 586 -7.11 2.67 -8.61
CA ALA A 586 -7.51 1.48 -7.87
C ALA A 586 -7.37 1.73 -6.37
N ILE A 587 -8.45 1.47 -5.62
CA ILE A 587 -8.46 1.53 -4.15
C ILE A 587 -8.98 0.23 -3.54
N PHE A 588 -8.40 -0.15 -2.40
CA PHE A 588 -8.85 -1.26 -1.57
C PHE A 588 -9.39 -0.77 -0.23
N VAL A 589 -10.63 -1.15 0.09
CA VAL A 589 -11.39 -0.63 1.22
C VAL A 589 -12.16 -1.78 1.85
N THR A 590 -11.88 -2.08 3.10
CA THR A 590 -12.53 -3.19 3.79
C THR A 590 -13.68 -2.69 4.66
N TRP A 591 -14.93 -2.96 4.26
CA TRP A 591 -16.11 -2.38 4.92
C TRP A 591 -17.26 -3.37 5.10
N VAL A 592 -18.19 -3.05 6.00
CA VAL A 592 -19.43 -3.81 6.21
C VAL A 592 -20.56 -2.85 6.57
N ARG A 593 -21.78 -3.15 6.15
CA ARG A 593 -22.97 -2.39 6.55
C ARG A 593 -23.48 -2.93 7.89
N GLY A 594 -23.19 -2.20 8.96
CA GLY A 594 -23.69 -2.49 10.32
C GLY A 594 -25.03 -1.81 10.60
N GLN A 595 -25.59 -2.06 11.80
CA GLN A 595 -26.86 -1.47 12.24
C GLN A 595 -26.81 0.06 12.37
N SER A 596 -25.62 0.63 12.62
CA SER A 596 -25.39 2.07 12.80
C SER A 596 -24.78 2.76 11.57
N GLY A 597 -24.69 2.07 10.42
CA GLY A 597 -24.08 2.60 9.20
C GLY A 597 -22.88 1.77 8.70
N VAL A 598 -22.03 2.40 7.90
CA VAL A 598 -20.80 1.77 7.35
C VAL A 598 -19.77 1.62 8.47
N GLN A 599 -19.21 0.43 8.61
CA GLN A 599 -18.09 0.13 9.51
C GLN A 599 -16.91 -0.41 8.69
N TYR A 600 -15.69 -0.12 9.12
CA TYR A 600 -14.46 -0.52 8.43
C TYR A 600 -13.70 -1.59 9.20
N TYR A 601 -13.16 -2.59 8.50
CA TYR A 601 -12.29 -3.60 9.12
C TYR A 601 -10.85 -3.12 9.32
N GLY A 602 -10.40 -2.13 8.52
CA GLY A 602 -9.12 -1.46 8.72
C GLY A 602 -7.92 -2.12 8.05
N TYR A 603 -8.11 -2.86 6.95
CA TYR A 603 -7.02 -3.57 6.26
C TYR A 603 -6.56 -2.90 4.94
N GLY A 604 -7.36 -2.00 4.38
CA GLY A 604 -7.04 -1.24 3.17
C GLY A 604 -6.75 0.23 3.45
N GLU A 605 -7.04 1.05 2.45
CA GLU A 605 -6.87 2.50 2.45
C GLU A 605 -7.75 3.19 3.51
N ASP A 606 -8.82 2.53 3.97
CA ASP A 606 -9.67 2.94 5.09
C ASP A 606 -8.91 3.13 6.41
N ASN A 607 -7.77 2.45 6.57
CA ASN A 607 -6.88 2.61 7.72
C ASN A 607 -5.48 3.05 7.32
N LYS A 608 -5.03 2.85 6.08
CA LYS A 608 -3.67 3.25 5.65
C LYS A 608 -3.55 4.76 5.37
N TRP A 609 -4.65 5.51 5.26
CA TRP A 609 -4.63 6.94 4.97
C TRP A 609 -3.80 7.78 5.96
N TYR A 610 -3.68 7.39 7.23
CA TYR A 610 -2.83 8.14 8.18
C TYR A 610 -1.34 7.99 7.86
N TRP A 611 -0.92 6.86 7.28
CA TRP A 611 0.45 6.71 6.77
C TRP A 611 0.67 7.59 5.55
N MET A 612 -0.33 7.72 4.68
CA MET A 612 -0.30 8.68 3.58
C MET A 612 -0.09 10.10 4.13
N ALA A 613 -0.79 10.47 5.21
CA ALA A 613 -0.63 11.79 5.85
C ALA A 613 0.79 11.98 6.41
N ARG A 614 1.36 10.95 7.06
CA ARG A 614 2.73 11.02 7.59
C ARG A 614 3.79 11.08 6.49
N ILE A 615 3.64 10.30 5.43
CA ILE A 615 4.59 10.24 4.31
C ILE A 615 4.51 11.51 3.44
N GLY A 616 3.31 12.04 3.21
CA GLY A 616 3.07 13.27 2.46
C GLY A 616 3.36 14.56 3.25
N ASN A 617 3.66 14.48 4.55
CA ASN A 617 3.84 15.65 5.40
C ASN A 617 5.11 16.43 5.02
N GLY A 618 4.98 17.73 4.81
CA GLY A 618 6.10 18.61 4.41
C GLY A 618 6.45 18.54 2.92
N THR A 619 5.62 17.90 2.10
CA THR A 619 5.85 17.86 0.65
C THR A 619 5.49 19.19 -0.02
N SER A 620 6.38 19.69 -0.86
CA SER A 620 6.16 20.87 -1.69
C SER A 620 6.00 20.47 -3.16
N TYR A 621 4.97 20.99 -3.80
CA TYR A 621 4.67 20.79 -5.22
C TYR A 621 3.96 22.04 -5.73
N ASP A 622 4.48 22.58 -6.84
CA ASP A 622 4.01 23.82 -7.45
C ASP A 622 4.00 25.01 -6.46
N GLY A 623 5.08 25.15 -5.68
CA GLY A 623 5.25 26.20 -4.67
C GLY A 623 4.40 26.04 -3.39
N LYS A 624 3.40 25.14 -3.39
CA LYS A 624 2.54 24.85 -2.24
C LYS A 624 3.12 23.72 -1.39
N THR A 625 3.30 23.97 -0.10
CA THR A 625 3.74 22.98 0.88
C THR A 625 2.56 22.53 1.74
N VAL A 626 2.37 21.21 1.85
CA VAL A 626 1.28 20.61 2.62
C VAL A 626 1.81 20.09 3.96
N HIS A 627 1.12 20.45 5.03
CA HIS A 627 1.38 19.96 6.38
C HIS A 627 0.15 19.24 6.93
N PHE A 628 0.37 18.06 7.50
CA PHE A 628 -0.67 17.28 8.15
C PHE A 628 -0.47 17.30 9.67
N TYR A 629 -1.54 17.63 10.41
CA TYR A 629 -1.53 17.74 11.85
C TYR A 629 -2.56 16.80 12.48
N GLU A 630 -2.12 16.04 13.48
CA GLU A 630 -3.00 15.25 14.34
C GLU A 630 -3.37 16.07 15.58
N LYS A 631 -4.65 16.19 15.88
CA LYS A 631 -5.16 16.79 17.12
C LYS A 631 -5.93 15.74 17.90
N ARG A 632 -5.46 15.41 19.10
CA ARG A 632 -6.17 14.52 20.04
C ARG A 632 -6.94 15.35 21.06
N ASP A 633 -8.24 15.15 21.08
CA ASP A 633 -9.12 15.55 22.17
C ASP A 633 -9.49 14.31 23.00
N VAL A 634 -9.97 14.49 24.24
CA VAL A 634 -10.29 13.40 25.18
C VAL A 634 -11.31 12.41 24.60
N GLN A 635 -12.15 12.86 23.65
CA GLN A 635 -13.19 12.05 23.02
C GLN A 635 -12.97 11.77 21.52
N GLU A 636 -12.01 12.44 20.85
CA GLU A 636 -11.90 12.37 19.39
C GLU A 636 -10.47 12.65 18.88
N VAL A 637 -10.05 11.96 17.82
CA VAL A 637 -8.82 12.26 17.09
C VAL A 637 -9.20 12.84 15.73
N LYS A 638 -8.72 14.05 15.44
CA LYS A 638 -8.93 14.73 14.15
C LYS A 638 -7.62 14.94 13.42
N TYR A 639 -7.66 14.83 12.10
CA TYR A 639 -6.53 15.14 11.23
C TYR A 639 -6.85 16.35 10.37
N TYR A 640 -5.92 17.30 10.34
CA TYR A 640 -6.01 18.54 9.57
C TYR A 640 -4.96 18.57 8.49
N ARG A 641 -5.32 19.13 7.35
CA ARG A 641 -4.43 19.46 6.23
C ARG A 641 -4.31 20.98 6.15
N VAL A 642 -3.09 21.48 6.30
CA VAL A 642 -2.76 22.90 6.19
C VAL A 642 -1.88 23.09 4.97
N ILE A 643 -2.28 23.97 4.07
CA ILE A 643 -1.52 24.27 2.86
C ILE A 643 -0.92 25.66 3.01
N THR A 644 0.38 25.75 2.74
CA THR A 644 1.14 26.99 2.82
C THR A 644 1.73 27.35 1.46
N LEU A 645 1.69 28.63 1.12
CA LEU A 645 2.34 29.22 -0.05
C LEU A 645 3.15 30.42 0.45
N ASN A 646 4.46 30.43 0.20
CA ASN A 646 5.37 31.49 0.70
C ASN A 646 5.25 31.74 2.23
N ASN A 647 5.18 30.66 3.02
CA ASN A 647 4.95 30.68 4.48
C ASN A 647 3.61 31.29 4.95
N GLN A 648 2.66 31.55 4.07
CA GLN A 648 1.30 31.94 4.44
C GLN A 648 0.33 30.77 4.30
N VAL A 649 -0.56 30.59 5.28
CA VAL A 649 -1.60 29.55 5.24
C VAL A 649 -2.70 29.97 4.28
N ILE A 650 -2.91 29.17 3.24
CA ILE A 650 -3.94 29.40 2.21
C ILE A 650 -5.16 28.48 2.38
N ALA A 651 -5.00 27.34 3.05
CA ALA A 651 -6.09 26.42 3.35
C ALA A 651 -5.83 25.68 4.66
N ASN A 652 -6.88 25.42 5.43
CA ASN A 652 -6.85 24.60 6.64
C ASN A 652 -8.15 23.79 6.72
N GLU A 653 -8.07 22.49 6.44
CA GLU A 653 -9.23 21.62 6.26
C GLU A 653 -9.12 20.39 7.15
N THR A 654 -10.26 19.90 7.66
CA THR A 654 -10.31 18.61 8.36
C THR A 654 -10.39 17.49 7.32
N ILE A 655 -9.41 16.59 7.30
CA ILE A 655 -9.36 15.49 6.33
C ILE A 655 -9.87 14.17 6.90
N ALA A 656 -9.87 13.99 8.22
CA ALA A 656 -10.41 12.82 8.87
C ALA A 656 -10.86 13.13 10.31
N ASP A 657 -11.90 12.44 10.74
CA ASP A 657 -12.50 12.53 12.08
C ASP A 657 -12.90 11.14 12.59
N ARG A 658 -13.72 11.06 13.65
CA ARG A 658 -14.18 9.77 14.22
C ARG A 658 -14.89 8.83 13.23
N ASN A 659 -15.45 9.36 12.14
CA ASN A 659 -16.15 8.59 11.12
C ASN A 659 -15.22 8.08 10.01
N GLY A 660 -13.92 8.41 10.08
CA GLY A 660 -12.92 8.05 9.10
C GLY A 660 -12.50 9.24 8.24
N ILE A 661 -12.02 8.94 7.03
CA ILE A 661 -11.57 9.95 6.07
C ILE A 661 -12.77 10.68 5.43
N ASN A 662 -12.66 12.00 5.32
CA ASN A 662 -13.73 12.88 4.83
C ASN A 662 -13.75 12.93 3.29
N ASP A 663 -14.94 13.09 2.70
CA ASP A 663 -15.20 13.17 1.25
C ASP A 663 -14.69 14.46 0.57
N HIS A 664 -14.20 15.42 1.34
CA HIS A 664 -13.39 16.54 0.84
C HIS A 664 -12.05 16.09 0.23
N THR A 665 -11.53 14.93 0.66
CA THR A 665 -10.34 14.31 0.05
C THR A 665 -10.75 13.39 -1.10
N ILE A 666 -9.89 13.21 -2.10
CA ILE A 666 -10.12 12.24 -3.17
C ILE A 666 -10.35 10.85 -2.60
N LEU A 667 -9.50 10.40 -1.67
CA LEU A 667 -9.63 9.05 -1.13
C LEU A 667 -10.98 8.86 -0.43
N GLY A 668 -11.41 9.81 0.41
CA GLY A 668 -12.73 9.75 1.05
C GLY A 668 -13.88 9.81 0.04
N LYS A 669 -13.78 10.67 -0.98
CA LYS A 669 -14.78 10.76 -2.05
C LYS A 669 -14.92 9.44 -2.81
N LEU A 670 -13.80 8.84 -3.22
CA LEU A 670 -13.78 7.55 -3.90
C LEU A 670 -14.29 6.41 -3.01
N ILE A 671 -14.03 6.42 -1.71
CA ILE A 671 -14.62 5.45 -0.77
C ILE A 671 -16.15 5.56 -0.76
N VAL A 672 -16.69 6.78 -0.60
CA VAL A 672 -18.13 7.02 -0.55
C VAL A 672 -18.80 6.65 -1.88
N MET A 673 -18.21 7.04 -3.02
CA MET A 673 -18.72 6.69 -4.36
C MET A 673 -18.76 5.16 -4.58
N GLY A 674 -17.77 4.42 -4.07
CA GLY A 674 -17.70 2.97 -4.24
C GLY A 674 -18.72 2.22 -3.40
N ILE A 675 -18.90 2.65 -2.15
CA ILE A 675 -19.82 2.04 -1.18
C ILE A 675 -21.27 2.43 -1.49
N ASN A 676 -21.52 3.70 -1.78
CA ASN A 676 -22.85 4.24 -2.05
C ASN A 676 -22.83 5.27 -3.21
N PRO A 677 -22.94 4.81 -4.46
CA PRO A 677 -22.85 5.67 -5.65
C PRO A 677 -23.86 6.82 -5.71
N SER A 678 -24.95 6.77 -4.93
CA SER A 678 -25.96 7.84 -4.88
C SER A 678 -25.61 9.01 -3.95
N GLN A 679 -24.63 8.85 -3.06
CA GLN A 679 -24.27 9.86 -2.06
C GLN A 679 -23.18 10.83 -2.51
N ALA A 680 -22.36 10.45 -3.47
CA ALA A 680 -21.28 11.30 -3.98
C ALA A 680 -21.17 11.15 -5.51
N SER A 681 -20.90 12.26 -6.18
CA SER A 681 -20.62 12.29 -7.63
C SER A 681 -19.39 13.15 -7.90
N SER A 682 -18.73 12.88 -9.02
CA SER A 682 -17.56 13.60 -9.50
C SER A 682 -17.62 13.72 -11.01
N ASP A 683 -17.28 14.89 -11.55
CA ASP A 683 -17.13 15.09 -12.99
C ASP A 683 -15.84 14.43 -13.53
N TYR A 684 -14.90 14.10 -12.64
CA TYR A 684 -13.58 13.58 -12.97
C TYR A 684 -13.45 12.07 -12.75
N PHE A 685 -14.21 11.48 -11.83
CA PHE A 685 -14.09 10.06 -11.49
C PHE A 685 -15.36 9.29 -11.82
N LYS A 686 -15.21 8.17 -12.52
CA LYS A 686 -16.31 7.27 -12.85
C LYS A 686 -15.98 5.86 -12.36
N LEU A 687 -16.83 5.29 -11.52
CA LEU A 687 -16.68 3.89 -11.09
C LEU A 687 -16.92 2.97 -12.28
N VAL A 688 -15.90 2.21 -12.69
CA VAL A 688 -15.97 1.27 -13.81
C VAL A 688 -16.02 -0.18 -13.36
N TYR A 689 -15.50 -0.47 -12.17
CA TYR A 689 -15.54 -1.82 -11.60
C TYR A 689 -15.59 -1.79 -10.06
N ALA A 690 -16.33 -2.74 -9.50
CA ALA A 690 -16.35 -3.04 -8.07
C ALA A 690 -16.35 -4.56 -7.89
N SER A 691 -15.42 -5.08 -7.09
CA SER A 691 -15.29 -6.51 -6.85
C SER A 691 -16.54 -7.12 -6.21
N GLN A 692 -16.74 -8.43 -6.38
CA GLN A 692 -17.87 -9.15 -5.80
C GLN A 692 -17.37 -10.38 -5.01
N PRO A 693 -18.08 -10.81 -3.95
CA PRO A 693 -19.33 -10.27 -3.44
C PRO A 693 -19.16 -9.08 -2.47
N ASN A 694 -17.95 -8.82 -1.96
CA ASN A 694 -17.78 -7.89 -0.84
C ASN A 694 -17.67 -6.41 -1.24
N ARG A 695 -17.35 -6.12 -2.51
CA ARG A 695 -17.05 -4.76 -2.98
C ARG A 695 -15.92 -4.12 -2.19
N PHE A 696 -14.80 -4.82 -2.05
CA PHE A 696 -13.61 -4.29 -1.37
C PHE A 696 -12.63 -3.58 -2.31
N VAL A 697 -12.58 -3.95 -3.59
CA VAL A 697 -11.70 -3.29 -4.56
C VAL A 697 -12.55 -2.51 -5.55
N PHE A 698 -12.24 -1.23 -5.69
CA PHE A 698 -12.91 -0.31 -6.60
C PHE A 698 -11.92 0.22 -7.63
N ILE A 699 -12.34 0.26 -8.89
CA ILE A 699 -11.55 0.83 -9.97
C ILE A 699 -12.36 1.95 -10.60
N TYR A 700 -11.72 3.11 -10.68
CA TYR A 700 -12.27 4.34 -11.24
C TYR A 700 -11.53 4.70 -12.51
N GLU A 701 -12.26 5.08 -13.55
CA GLU A 701 -11.74 5.78 -14.72
C GLU A 701 -11.57 7.26 -14.37
N VAL A 702 -10.42 7.83 -14.74
CA VAL A 702 -10.10 9.25 -14.55
C VAL A 702 -10.37 10.00 -15.84
N ASN A 703 -11.37 10.86 -15.80
CA ASN A 703 -11.75 11.74 -16.89
C ASN A 703 -11.10 13.11 -16.71
N TYR A 704 -10.62 13.68 -17.81
CA TYR A 704 -10.12 15.05 -17.86
C TYR A 704 -11.04 15.91 -18.74
N PRO A 705 -12.29 16.19 -18.28
CA PRO A 705 -13.24 16.94 -19.07
C PRO A 705 -12.67 18.31 -19.44
N ALA A 706 -12.93 18.74 -20.67
CA ALA A 706 -12.55 20.06 -21.12
C ALA A 706 -13.38 21.13 -20.39
N LEU A 707 -12.74 22.26 -20.11
CA LEU A 707 -13.40 23.41 -19.54
C LEU A 707 -14.32 24.02 -20.58
N SER A 708 -15.57 24.24 -20.18
CA SER A 708 -16.57 24.88 -21.03
C SER A 708 -16.90 26.26 -20.49
N GLU A 709 -16.93 27.22 -21.41
CA GLU A 709 -17.23 28.62 -21.15
C GLU A 709 -18.59 28.96 -21.77
N LEU A 710 -19.45 29.56 -20.97
CA LEU A 710 -20.78 29.95 -21.39
C LEU A 710 -20.95 31.45 -21.20
N THR A 711 -21.38 32.13 -22.25
CA THR A 711 -21.64 33.58 -22.24
C THR A 711 -23.12 33.85 -22.44
N LEU A 712 -23.60 35.00 -21.93
CA LEU A 712 -24.96 35.49 -22.11
C LEU A 712 -24.91 36.99 -22.39
N SER A 713 -25.82 37.46 -23.23
CA SER A 713 -26.05 38.85 -23.57
C SER A 713 -27.54 39.08 -23.81
N LEU A 714 -28.00 40.29 -23.46
CA LEU A 714 -29.39 40.71 -23.60
C LEU A 714 -29.48 41.69 -24.77
N SER A 715 -30.53 41.58 -25.58
CA SER A 715 -30.85 42.61 -26.59
C SER A 715 -31.22 43.96 -25.95
N LYS A 716 -31.83 43.94 -24.75
CA LYS A 716 -32.17 45.13 -23.95
C LYS A 716 -32.04 44.79 -22.45
N SER A 717 -31.52 45.74 -21.66
CA SER A 717 -31.49 45.66 -20.19
C SER A 717 -32.72 46.29 -19.52
N GLU A 718 -33.46 47.09 -20.27
CA GLU A 718 -34.75 47.69 -19.85
C GLU A 718 -35.74 47.57 -21.01
N ALA A 719 -36.94 47.07 -20.74
CA ALA A 719 -37.99 46.93 -21.74
C ALA A 719 -39.37 47.27 -21.16
N LEU A 720 -40.34 47.47 -22.04
CA LEU A 720 -41.74 47.71 -21.67
C LEU A 720 -42.50 46.38 -21.57
N TYR A 721 -43.52 46.34 -20.71
CA TYR A 721 -44.41 45.17 -20.60
C TYR A 721 -44.97 44.77 -21.97
N GLY A 722 -44.77 43.50 -22.35
CA GLY A 722 -45.18 42.94 -23.64
C GLY A 722 -44.13 42.99 -24.75
N GLU A 723 -42.94 43.59 -24.52
CA GLU A 723 -41.83 43.52 -25.47
C GLU A 723 -41.08 42.17 -25.40
N THR A 724 -40.72 41.63 -26.57
CA THR A 724 -39.86 40.45 -26.67
C THR A 724 -38.40 40.81 -26.45
N ILE A 725 -37.73 40.04 -25.60
CA ILE A 725 -36.30 40.16 -25.31
C ILE A 725 -35.58 38.95 -25.88
N ASN A 726 -34.63 39.21 -26.75
CA ASN A 726 -33.73 38.19 -27.26
C ASN A 726 -32.58 38.02 -26.27
N LEU A 727 -32.44 36.79 -25.77
CA LEU A 727 -31.36 36.31 -24.93
C LEU A 727 -30.44 35.50 -25.83
N TYR A 728 -29.17 35.90 -25.96
CA TYR A 728 -28.24 35.21 -26.84
C TYR A 728 -26.87 35.09 -26.21
N GLY A 729 -26.09 34.12 -26.67
CA GLY A 729 -24.77 33.89 -26.12
C GLY A 729 -24.06 32.77 -26.87
N ARG A 730 -22.93 32.33 -26.31
CA ARG A 730 -22.09 31.31 -26.93
C ARG A 730 -21.57 30.32 -25.89
N LEU A 731 -21.64 29.04 -26.22
CA LEU A 731 -21.03 27.92 -25.50
C LEU A 731 -19.77 27.48 -26.25
N THR A 732 -18.64 27.54 -25.58
CA THR A 732 -17.34 27.17 -26.16
C THR A 732 -16.53 26.29 -25.22
N SER A 733 -15.55 25.56 -25.74
CA SER A 733 -14.52 24.87 -24.97
C SER A 733 -13.18 25.08 -25.66
N LYS A 734 -12.19 25.61 -24.93
CA LYS A 734 -10.88 26.02 -25.50
C LYS A 734 -10.98 26.96 -26.72
N GLY A 735 -12.02 27.80 -26.77
CA GLY A 735 -12.27 28.73 -27.86
C GLY A 735 -13.01 28.15 -29.08
N GLU A 736 -13.29 26.84 -29.11
CA GLU A 736 -14.11 26.22 -30.15
C GLU A 736 -15.58 26.15 -29.73
N GLY A 737 -16.50 26.40 -30.67
CA GLY A 737 -17.95 26.35 -30.44
C GLY A 737 -18.46 24.92 -30.28
N LEU A 738 -19.30 24.67 -29.28
CA LEU A 738 -19.93 23.36 -29.09
C LEU A 738 -21.31 23.33 -29.75
N SER A 739 -21.47 22.53 -30.82
CA SER A 739 -22.73 22.40 -31.56
C SER A 739 -23.71 21.40 -30.93
N ASP A 740 -25.00 21.59 -31.20
CA ASP A 740 -26.10 20.70 -30.81
C ASP A 740 -26.17 20.43 -29.29
N LYS A 741 -25.79 21.43 -28.48
CA LYS A 741 -25.86 21.38 -27.02
C LYS A 741 -27.02 22.22 -26.53
N LEU A 742 -27.70 21.69 -25.51
CA LEU A 742 -28.96 22.22 -25.01
C LEU A 742 -28.67 23.14 -23.81
N VAL A 743 -28.73 24.45 -24.02
CA VAL A 743 -28.47 25.48 -23.00
C VAL A 743 -29.80 25.89 -22.36
N THR A 744 -29.86 25.87 -21.03
CA THR A 744 -31.02 26.33 -20.25
C THR A 744 -30.84 27.79 -19.87
N LEU A 745 -31.87 28.61 -20.04
CA LEU A 745 -31.90 29.98 -19.55
C LEU A 745 -32.75 30.03 -18.28
N GLU A 746 -32.27 30.74 -17.26
CA GLU A 746 -32.89 30.84 -15.95
C GLU A 746 -33.03 32.30 -15.53
N TYR A 747 -34.07 32.62 -14.76
CA TYR A 747 -34.23 33.92 -14.13
C TYR A 747 -34.39 33.81 -12.61
N SER A 748 -34.10 34.90 -11.90
CA SER A 748 -34.31 35.07 -10.48
C SER A 748 -34.97 36.41 -10.17
N LYS A 749 -35.97 36.41 -9.28
CA LYS A 749 -36.68 37.63 -8.80
C LYS A 749 -36.21 38.10 -7.42
N ASP A 750 -35.42 37.28 -6.73
CA ASP A 750 -35.03 37.48 -5.33
C ASP A 750 -33.53 37.76 -5.16
N GLY A 751 -32.90 38.31 -6.21
CA GLY A 751 -31.48 38.67 -6.17
C GLY A 751 -30.53 37.48 -6.29
N GLY A 752 -30.99 36.35 -6.83
CA GLY A 752 -30.17 35.18 -7.17
C GLY A 752 -30.24 34.04 -6.14
N LEU A 753 -31.15 34.10 -5.16
CA LEU A 753 -31.32 33.06 -4.15
C LEU A 753 -32.06 31.85 -4.73
N THR A 754 -33.10 32.10 -5.54
CA THR A 754 -33.84 31.07 -6.28
C THR A 754 -33.82 31.36 -7.78
N TRP A 755 -33.75 30.30 -8.58
CA TRP A 755 -33.67 30.35 -10.03
C TRP A 755 -34.78 29.51 -10.65
N GLU A 756 -35.50 30.09 -11.60
CA GLU A 756 -36.59 29.44 -12.36
C GLU A 756 -36.22 29.35 -13.84
N ASP A 757 -36.53 28.21 -14.47
CA ASP A 757 -36.23 27.97 -15.89
C ASP A 757 -37.14 28.84 -16.77
N ILE A 758 -36.53 29.65 -17.65
CA ILE A 758 -37.21 30.35 -18.74
C ILE A 758 -37.56 29.35 -19.86
N GLY A 759 -36.56 28.54 -20.23
CA GLY A 759 -36.63 27.62 -21.35
C GLY A 759 -35.25 27.17 -21.81
N THR A 760 -35.20 26.40 -22.90
CA THR A 760 -33.97 25.84 -23.44
C THR A 760 -33.74 26.23 -24.90
N SER A 761 -32.47 26.33 -25.31
CA SER A 761 -32.07 26.63 -26.69
C SER A 761 -30.90 25.73 -27.12
N LEU A 762 -30.94 25.25 -28.36
CA LEU A 762 -29.88 24.45 -28.96
C LEU A 762 -28.80 25.35 -29.56
N THR A 763 -27.54 24.99 -29.36
CA THR A 763 -26.41 25.72 -29.93
C THR A 763 -26.19 25.38 -31.40
N THR A 764 -25.84 26.39 -32.20
CA THR A 764 -25.44 26.28 -33.60
C THR A 764 -24.02 25.72 -33.75
N VAL A 765 -23.56 25.50 -34.99
CA VAL A 765 -22.24 24.92 -35.31
C VAL A 765 -21.07 25.69 -34.67
N ASP A 766 -21.21 27.01 -34.53
CA ASP A 766 -20.24 27.90 -33.89
C ASP A 766 -20.44 28.03 -32.38
N GLY A 767 -21.38 27.30 -31.79
CA GLY A 767 -21.69 27.30 -30.35
C GLY A 767 -22.65 28.41 -29.90
N SER A 768 -23.21 29.19 -30.83
CA SER A 768 -24.10 30.30 -30.51
C SER A 768 -25.51 29.81 -30.22
N TYR A 769 -26.23 30.47 -29.31
CA TYR A 769 -27.63 30.16 -29.01
C TYR A 769 -28.44 31.45 -28.89
N ILE A 770 -29.73 31.37 -29.20
CA ILE A 770 -30.68 32.47 -29.05
C ILE A 770 -32.01 31.95 -28.51
N TYR A 771 -32.62 32.70 -27.61
CA TYR A 771 -33.92 32.42 -27.04
C TYR A 771 -34.73 33.71 -26.91
N ASN A 772 -35.97 33.68 -27.39
CA ASN A 772 -36.86 34.83 -27.36
C ASN A 772 -37.81 34.69 -26.18
N TRP A 773 -37.75 35.64 -25.25
CA TRP A 773 -38.54 35.63 -24.03
C TRP A 773 -39.45 36.86 -23.94
N VAL A 774 -40.70 36.68 -23.53
CA VAL A 774 -41.64 37.77 -23.21
C VAL A 774 -41.88 37.76 -21.71
N PRO A 775 -41.11 38.54 -20.93
CA PRO A 775 -41.22 38.57 -19.48
C PRO A 775 -42.44 39.36 -18.98
N GLY A 776 -42.91 38.99 -17.78
CA GLY A 776 -43.84 39.82 -17.02
C GLY A 776 -43.17 41.09 -16.47
N SER A 777 -43.96 42.00 -15.88
CA SER A 777 -43.44 43.21 -15.26
C SER A 777 -42.63 42.90 -13.98
N GLY A 778 -41.47 43.51 -13.80
CA GLY A 778 -40.63 43.29 -12.63
C GLY A 778 -39.14 43.46 -12.90
N VAL A 779 -38.33 43.21 -11.86
CA VAL A 779 -36.87 43.19 -11.95
C VAL A 779 -36.40 41.75 -11.88
N TYR A 780 -35.51 41.37 -12.80
CA TYR A 780 -35.01 40.01 -12.98
C TYR A 780 -33.49 40.00 -13.01
N LEU A 781 -32.88 38.94 -12.48
CA LEU A 781 -31.52 38.53 -12.81
C LEU A 781 -31.58 37.32 -13.72
N ILE A 782 -30.83 37.34 -14.82
CA ILE A 782 -30.86 36.29 -15.85
C ILE A 782 -29.48 35.67 -15.97
N ARG A 783 -29.44 34.34 -16.12
CA ARG A 783 -28.23 33.61 -16.50
C ARG A 783 -28.58 32.49 -17.45
N SER A 784 -27.55 31.95 -18.09
CA SER A 784 -27.63 30.69 -18.83
C SER A 784 -26.83 29.62 -18.09
N ARG A 785 -27.31 28.39 -18.17
CA ARG A 785 -26.72 27.21 -17.58
C ARG A 785 -26.58 26.14 -18.66
N TRP A 786 -25.45 25.48 -18.68
CA TRP A 786 -25.26 24.25 -19.42
C TRP A 786 -24.72 23.17 -18.48
N ASP A 787 -25.40 22.04 -18.39
CA ASP A 787 -25.09 20.98 -17.42
C ASP A 787 -23.83 20.17 -17.74
N GLY A 788 -23.17 20.44 -18.88
CA GLY A 788 -21.97 19.73 -19.32
C GLY A 788 -22.28 18.42 -20.05
N GLU A 789 -21.24 17.66 -20.37
CA GLU A 789 -21.35 16.30 -20.87
C GLU A 789 -20.38 15.42 -20.07
N ALA A 790 -20.91 14.48 -19.29
CA ALA A 790 -20.14 13.67 -18.35
C ALA A 790 -18.90 13.04 -19.02
N GLY A 791 -17.73 13.27 -18.41
CA GLY A 791 -16.44 12.77 -18.90
C GLY A 791 -15.83 13.56 -20.08
N LYS A 792 -16.57 14.46 -20.74
CA LYS A 792 -16.07 15.25 -21.88
C LYS A 792 -15.99 16.74 -21.60
N TYR A 793 -17.01 17.32 -20.98
CA TYR A 793 -17.13 18.76 -20.78
C TYR A 793 -17.71 19.08 -19.40
N THR A 794 -17.14 20.09 -18.76
CA THR A 794 -17.59 20.57 -17.44
C THR A 794 -18.88 21.38 -17.53
N LYS A 795 -19.63 21.41 -16.41
CA LYS A 795 -20.79 22.28 -16.24
C LYS A 795 -20.37 23.76 -16.32
N ALA A 796 -21.16 24.57 -17.03
CA ALA A 796 -20.87 25.98 -17.24
C ALA A 796 -22.07 26.87 -16.91
N PHE A 797 -21.79 28.02 -16.30
CA PHE A 797 -22.76 29.10 -16.07
C PHE A 797 -22.24 30.37 -16.73
N SER A 798 -23.13 31.18 -17.28
CA SER A 798 -22.77 32.53 -17.71
C SER A 798 -22.81 33.52 -16.56
N GLN A 799 -22.27 34.71 -16.84
CA GLN A 799 -22.45 35.87 -15.96
C GLN A 799 -23.93 36.21 -15.80
N THR A 800 -24.28 36.67 -14.60
CA THR A 800 -25.64 37.11 -14.31
C THR A 800 -25.88 38.53 -14.79
N LEU A 801 -26.97 38.76 -15.54
CA LEU A 801 -27.31 40.06 -16.11
C LEU A 801 -28.66 40.57 -15.56
N PRO A 802 -28.77 41.85 -15.16
CA PRO A 802 -30.03 42.44 -14.71
C PRO A 802 -30.93 42.82 -15.88
N LEU A 803 -32.25 42.67 -15.67
CA LEU A 803 -33.29 43.10 -16.59
C LEU A 803 -34.45 43.76 -15.83
N THR A 804 -34.89 44.94 -16.29
CA THR A 804 -36.06 45.63 -15.72
C THR A 804 -37.17 45.78 -16.75
N ILE A 805 -38.38 45.36 -16.39
CA ILE A 805 -39.59 45.49 -17.21
C ILE A 805 -40.54 46.50 -16.56
N SER A 806 -40.72 47.64 -17.23
CA SER A 806 -41.57 48.73 -16.75
C SER A 806 -42.98 48.68 -17.36
N ASN A 807 -43.99 49.02 -16.54
CA ASN A 807 -45.36 49.17 -17.00
C ASN A 807 -45.52 50.56 -17.62
N ALA A 808 -45.75 50.64 -18.93
CA ALA A 808 -46.05 51.91 -19.59
C ALA A 808 -47.31 52.56 -18.99
N SER A 809 -47.34 53.90 -18.92
CA SER A 809 -48.43 54.69 -18.35
C SER A 809 -49.77 54.48 -19.09
N LEU A 810 -50.73 53.84 -18.44
CA LEU A 810 -52.06 53.55 -18.96
C LEU A 810 -53.05 54.65 -18.52
N SER A 811 -53.58 55.45 -19.46
CA SER A 811 -54.52 56.53 -19.17
C SER A 811 -55.99 56.06 -19.25
N LEU A 812 -56.73 56.14 -18.15
CA LEU A 812 -58.19 55.94 -18.08
C LEU A 812 -58.91 57.29 -18.20
N ASN A 813 -59.74 57.50 -19.20
CA ASN A 813 -60.40 58.79 -19.44
C ASN A 813 -61.90 58.76 -19.09
N VAL A 814 -62.38 59.80 -18.41
CA VAL A 814 -63.78 59.97 -18.01
C VAL A 814 -64.33 61.27 -18.57
N SER A 815 -65.49 61.20 -19.20
CA SER A 815 -66.21 62.35 -19.75
C SER A 815 -67.62 62.45 -19.18
N LEU A 816 -68.06 63.69 -18.93
CA LEU A 816 -69.36 64.03 -18.35
C LEU A 816 -70.13 64.93 -19.30
N THR A 817 -71.35 64.56 -19.67
CA THR A 817 -72.17 65.36 -20.58
C THR A 817 -73.61 65.48 -20.07
N PRO A 818 -74.11 66.67 -19.68
CA PRO A 818 -73.38 67.94 -19.52
C PRO A 818 -72.55 67.99 -18.21
N SER A 819 -71.53 68.85 -18.15
CA SER A 819 -70.68 69.06 -16.96
C SER A 819 -71.32 69.96 -15.87
N SER A 820 -72.47 70.55 -16.17
CA SER A 820 -73.33 71.23 -15.19
C SER A 820 -74.80 71.01 -15.53
N LEU A 821 -75.65 70.75 -14.54
CA LEU A 821 -77.07 70.45 -14.72
C LEU A 821 -77.93 70.94 -13.56
N LYS A 822 -79.25 71.00 -13.75
CA LYS A 822 -80.22 71.32 -12.70
C LYS A 822 -80.64 70.06 -11.94
N ILE A 823 -80.98 70.21 -10.66
CA ILE A 823 -81.55 69.09 -9.89
C ILE A 823 -82.68 68.44 -10.67
N GLY A 824 -82.61 67.12 -10.84
CA GLY A 824 -83.62 66.37 -11.58
C GLY A 824 -83.23 65.98 -13.01
N GLU A 825 -82.18 66.57 -13.57
CA GLU A 825 -81.66 66.26 -14.90
C GLU A 825 -80.64 65.11 -14.88
N ASN A 826 -80.52 64.41 -16.02
CA ASN A 826 -79.63 63.26 -16.17
C ASN A 826 -78.25 63.69 -16.69
N VAL A 827 -77.16 63.23 -16.07
CA VAL A 827 -75.80 63.28 -16.62
C VAL A 827 -75.46 61.96 -17.31
N LYS A 828 -74.87 62.03 -18.50
CA LYS A 828 -74.22 60.88 -19.14
C LYS A 828 -72.76 60.84 -18.72
N ILE A 829 -72.33 59.71 -18.17
CA ILE A 829 -70.95 59.45 -17.79
C ILE A 829 -70.40 58.38 -18.74
N GLU A 830 -69.33 58.70 -19.44
CA GLU A 830 -68.68 57.81 -20.39
C GLU A 830 -67.20 57.64 -20.03
N VAL A 831 -66.81 56.38 -19.83
CA VAL A 831 -65.44 55.97 -19.49
C VAL A 831 -64.86 55.24 -20.69
N SER A 832 -63.67 55.66 -21.15
CA SER A 832 -62.94 55.00 -22.23
C SER A 832 -61.57 54.52 -21.76
N SER A 833 -61.20 53.31 -22.19
CA SER A 833 -59.93 52.66 -21.86
C SER A 833 -59.47 51.79 -23.02
N LEU A 834 -58.15 51.76 -23.26
CA LEU A 834 -57.54 50.83 -24.21
C LEU A 834 -57.41 49.40 -23.66
N ILE A 835 -57.65 49.20 -22.36
CA ILE A 835 -57.60 47.89 -21.69
C ILE A 835 -58.99 47.48 -21.23
N GLN A 836 -59.34 46.22 -21.47
CA GLN A 836 -60.57 45.62 -20.97
C GLN A 836 -60.50 45.26 -19.48
N GLY A 837 -61.61 45.46 -18.79
CA GLY A 837 -61.74 45.14 -17.37
C GLY A 837 -63.07 45.60 -16.83
N ASN A 838 -63.24 45.45 -15.52
CA ASN A 838 -64.41 45.93 -14.81
C ASN A 838 -64.19 47.38 -14.38
N VAL A 839 -65.07 48.27 -14.83
CA VAL A 839 -65.09 49.69 -14.45
C VAL A 839 -66.06 49.89 -13.30
N THR A 840 -65.61 50.58 -12.26
CA THR A 840 -66.43 51.11 -11.17
C THR A 840 -66.39 52.63 -11.23
N ILE A 841 -67.54 53.27 -11.38
CA ILE A 841 -67.65 54.74 -11.30
C ILE A 841 -67.99 55.11 -9.87
N GLN A 842 -67.27 56.07 -9.32
CA GLN A 842 -67.47 56.59 -7.98
C GLN A 842 -67.72 58.09 -8.01
N TYR A 843 -68.50 58.58 -7.05
CA TYR A 843 -68.64 60.01 -6.80
C TYR A 843 -68.25 60.36 -5.36
N SER A 844 -67.85 61.61 -5.15
CA SER A 844 -67.56 62.20 -3.85
C SER A 844 -68.07 63.63 -3.80
N LEU A 845 -68.43 64.12 -2.61
CA LEU A 845 -68.81 65.51 -2.36
C LEU A 845 -67.66 66.34 -1.75
N ASP A 846 -66.63 65.66 -1.25
CA ASP A 846 -65.53 66.24 -0.47
C ASP A 846 -64.13 65.80 -0.96
N GLU A 847 -64.06 65.04 -2.06
CA GLU A 847 -62.87 64.36 -2.62
C GLU A 847 -62.22 63.30 -1.72
N VAL A 848 -62.70 63.13 -0.49
CA VAL A 848 -62.14 62.20 0.50
C VAL A 848 -62.99 60.94 0.61
N ASN A 849 -64.31 61.09 0.72
CA ASN A 849 -65.26 59.99 0.87
C ASN A 849 -65.87 59.64 -0.50
N TRP A 850 -65.53 58.46 -1.02
CA TRP A 850 -65.95 58.01 -2.35
C TRP A 850 -67.03 56.92 -2.27
N PHE A 851 -68.14 57.15 -2.97
CA PHE A 851 -69.29 56.25 -3.03
C PHE A 851 -69.42 55.64 -4.42
N ASN A 852 -69.68 54.33 -4.49
CA ASN A 852 -69.88 53.62 -5.76
C ASN A 852 -71.21 54.04 -6.38
N LEU A 853 -71.15 54.56 -7.61
CA LEU A 853 -72.31 54.94 -8.40
C LEU A 853 -72.82 53.75 -9.21
N THR A 854 -71.93 53.10 -9.96
CA THR A 854 -72.24 51.91 -10.74
C THR A 854 -71.00 51.09 -11.06
N LYS A 855 -71.19 49.84 -11.46
CA LYS A 855 -70.14 48.92 -11.93
C LYS A 855 -70.58 48.26 -13.22
N GLY A 856 -69.64 48.05 -14.15
CA GLY A 856 -69.90 47.31 -15.37
C GLY A 856 -68.63 46.92 -16.11
N LYS A 857 -68.78 46.20 -17.21
CA LYS A 857 -67.69 45.85 -18.11
C LYS A 857 -67.60 46.86 -19.24
N LEU A 858 -66.39 47.14 -19.71
CA LEU A 858 -66.18 47.88 -20.96
C LEU A 858 -66.66 47.04 -22.14
N GLU A 859 -67.62 47.54 -22.91
CA GLU A 859 -68.04 46.95 -24.18
C GLU A 859 -67.47 47.82 -25.31
N GLN A 860 -66.72 47.21 -26.22
CA GLN A 860 -66.01 47.96 -27.29
C GLN A 860 -65.18 49.14 -26.76
N ASN A 861 -64.42 48.91 -25.67
CA ASN A 861 -63.52 49.88 -25.03
C ASN A 861 -64.19 51.10 -24.39
N ILE A 862 -65.53 51.08 -24.25
CA ILE A 862 -66.30 52.18 -23.68
C ILE A 862 -67.33 51.65 -22.67
N PHE A 863 -67.54 52.37 -21.57
CA PHE A 863 -68.60 52.10 -20.61
C PHE A 863 -69.41 53.37 -20.42
N LYS A 864 -70.72 53.31 -20.72
CA LYS A 864 -71.63 54.44 -20.62
C LYS A 864 -72.68 54.18 -19.55
N THR A 865 -72.95 55.18 -18.73
CA THR A 865 -74.05 55.15 -17.77
C THR A 865 -74.74 56.50 -17.70
N VAL A 866 -75.96 56.50 -17.18
CA VAL A 866 -76.74 57.71 -16.94
C VAL A 866 -77.04 57.79 -15.46
N TRP A 867 -76.76 58.93 -14.86
CA TRP A 867 -76.99 59.17 -13.44
C TRP A 867 -77.80 60.44 -13.22
N LYS A 868 -78.61 60.45 -12.17
CA LYS A 868 -79.48 61.56 -11.79
C LYS A 868 -79.15 61.97 -10.35
N PRO A 869 -78.40 63.07 -10.15
CA PRO A 869 -78.07 63.55 -8.82
C PRO A 869 -79.31 64.07 -8.08
N GLU A 870 -79.51 63.63 -6.84
CA GLU A 870 -80.71 63.96 -6.04
C GLU A 870 -80.57 65.23 -5.18
N LYS A 871 -79.34 65.72 -4.98
CA LYS A 871 -79.04 66.90 -4.14
C LYS A 871 -78.23 67.94 -4.93
N PRO A 872 -78.38 69.24 -4.64
CA PRO A 872 -77.49 70.27 -5.19
C PRO A 872 -76.10 70.16 -4.58
N GLY A 873 -75.07 70.49 -5.35
CA GLY A 873 -73.68 70.49 -4.91
C GLY A 873 -72.69 70.22 -6.03
N THR A 874 -71.41 70.29 -5.66
CA THR A 874 -70.30 69.91 -6.54
C THR A 874 -69.96 68.44 -6.31
N TYR A 875 -70.13 67.62 -7.35
CA TYR A 875 -69.81 66.21 -7.32
C TYR A 875 -68.50 65.94 -8.06
N TYR A 876 -67.59 65.23 -7.41
CA TYR A 876 -66.33 64.77 -7.98
C TYR A 876 -66.49 63.32 -8.42
N ILE A 877 -66.29 63.04 -9.70
CA ILE A 877 -66.52 61.73 -10.30
C ILE A 877 -65.18 61.16 -10.78
N LYS A 878 -64.90 59.91 -10.42
CA LYS A 878 -63.74 59.15 -10.95
C LYS A 878 -64.16 57.75 -11.36
N ALA A 879 -63.42 57.15 -12.26
CA ALA A 879 -63.55 55.76 -12.63
C ALA A 879 -62.35 54.95 -12.11
N LEU A 880 -62.62 53.72 -11.68
CA LEU A 880 -61.62 52.72 -11.33
C LEU A 880 -61.79 51.53 -12.28
N LEU A 881 -60.75 51.21 -13.03
CA LEU A 881 -60.69 50.02 -13.87
C LEU A 881 -59.88 48.95 -13.15
N ILE A 882 -60.46 47.77 -12.95
CA ILE A 882 -59.75 46.57 -12.50
C ILE A 882 -59.58 45.68 -13.73
N THR A 883 -58.33 45.47 -14.15
CA THR A 883 -58.01 44.60 -15.28
C THR A 883 -58.26 43.13 -14.92
N ASN A 884 -58.38 42.26 -15.92
CA ASN A 884 -58.58 40.82 -15.69
C ASN A 884 -57.42 40.16 -14.91
N GLU A 885 -56.27 40.81 -14.83
CA GLU A 885 -55.06 40.38 -14.12
C GLU A 885 -54.94 41.01 -12.72
N GLY A 886 -55.97 41.73 -12.25
CA GLY A 886 -56.05 42.28 -10.89
C GLY A 886 -55.42 43.68 -10.70
N LEU A 887 -54.97 44.32 -11.79
CA LEU A 887 -54.36 45.64 -11.73
C LEU A 887 -55.43 46.74 -11.67
N THR A 888 -55.33 47.66 -10.70
CA THR A 888 -56.31 48.74 -10.50
C THR A 888 -55.78 50.06 -11.03
N ILE A 889 -56.50 50.67 -11.98
CA ILE A 889 -56.15 51.94 -12.63
C ILE A 889 -57.25 52.96 -12.31
N SER A 890 -56.87 54.15 -11.82
CA SER A 890 -57.81 55.25 -11.55
C SER A 890 -57.74 56.33 -12.62
N SER A 891 -58.89 56.88 -13.01
CA SER A 891 -58.96 58.06 -13.88
C SER A 891 -58.63 59.33 -13.13
N GLU A 892 -58.38 60.41 -13.88
CA GLU A 892 -58.51 61.76 -13.34
C GLU A 892 -59.93 62.02 -12.82
N ILE A 893 -60.04 62.89 -11.82
CA ILE A 893 -61.30 63.31 -11.23
C ILE A 893 -61.95 64.36 -12.15
N LYS A 894 -63.24 64.19 -12.46
CA LYS A 894 -64.06 65.16 -13.19
C LYS A 894 -65.12 65.76 -12.28
N THR A 895 -65.30 67.07 -12.38
CA THR A 895 -66.25 67.81 -11.56
C THR A 895 -67.59 67.98 -12.29
N LEU A 896 -68.69 67.66 -11.62
CA LEU A 896 -70.08 67.87 -12.04
C LEU A 896 -70.74 68.88 -11.10
N ILE A 897 -71.26 69.97 -11.64
CA ILE A 897 -71.93 71.01 -10.83
C ILE A 897 -73.46 70.86 -10.95
N VAL A 898 -74.13 70.59 -9.83
CA VAL A 898 -75.58 70.46 -9.76
C VAL A 898 -76.18 71.69 -9.07
N LYS A 899 -76.92 72.50 -9.82
CA LYS A 899 -77.51 73.76 -9.34
C LYS A 899 -78.95 73.56 -8.85
N THR A 900 -79.33 74.26 -7.78
CA THR A 900 -80.75 74.50 -7.45
C THR A 900 -81.35 75.42 -8.51
N ASP A 901 -82.64 75.29 -8.80
CA ASP A 901 -83.36 76.26 -9.65
C ASP A 901 -83.23 77.70 -9.14
#